data_AF-K3X102-F1
#
_entry.id   AF-K3X102-F1
#
_cell.length_a   1.000
_cell.length_b   1.000
_cell.length_c   1.000
_cell.angle_alpha   90.00
_cell.angle_beta   90.00
_cell.angle_gamma   90.00
#
_symmetry.space_group_name_H-M   'P 1'
#
loop_
_entity.id
_entity.type
_entity.pdbx_description
1 polymer ?
#
loop_
_entity_poly.entity_id
_entity_poly.type
_entity_poly.pdbx_seq_one_letter_code
_entity_poly.pdbx_strand_id
1 'polypeptide(L)'
;MDQPTKQTIVAERLHRAYQTVKWSSLGNPHMSGLTSTDNQKDIEPGKLDRFEGMFATKANFLHAKADAMLKNQPSELQALSLLDKLELIHTQYQEAEKALAHETSIKEKCVDRISKLSQTMSFQVVEHEKQLQQVTLEKQQVQSQLDEMERKFGAVSLEVEQLQQQVQLMKVAREVPTLSPSFGGNGDRVLLQQFVSRLEAAMEEAKGVVDFKDGVIKDLERRLEECMKEKTRYSEQIAQQKLSHDLEQQSLLSELKNLKVLMQDNEKTSREHADQLRQRNLELSAEIVQLQSKMEIINRDAVLRAQELEQTRQSTTQLLKRGHHLANVAACEQQDVESMLAKKTRECIMIQAASVASQRRAERLQARVEEVTYKLEKKKTKMEKKVKALVNDRKSHKSACTRYQQELMVQLENALQKQHAAENEVATLIVKVQQLESDIAASRSEMEQMQGENARLEKHCKELQTCIDMLETNSQSLTDQQRVAESKYDQQIYNIEQSSARKLIEREAHLTAEHERKMKIMMERHSTELFQRTGMNKDADMTPHSSSSLSSIASTISDADPYPQQSIDQLDALISSKERQYARSAKGTPSPAAKKRPSSARQEQKFVELQKKMAELTHALAVANEQETLAKEQAQKLLQERQESFVQRDHLLEEMNRLKQENWSLSLVLQVTERQQGM
;
A
#
# COMPACT_ATOMS: atom_id res chain seq x y z
N MET A 1 -19.75 -28.89 20.06
CA MET A 1 -19.39 -30.23 19.52
C MET A 1 -17.94 -30.10 19.12
N ASP A 2 -17.08 -30.16 20.13
CA ASP A 2 -15.78 -29.50 20.06
C ASP A 2 -14.76 -30.50 19.55
N GLN A 3 -14.23 -30.23 18.36
CA GLN A 3 -13.14 -31.02 17.81
C GLN A 3 -11.88 -30.74 18.65
N PRO A 4 -11.17 -31.78 19.14
CA PRO A 4 -9.92 -31.58 19.83
C PRO A 4 -8.90 -31.03 18.82
N THR A 5 -8.27 -29.91 19.16
CA THR A 5 -7.20 -29.29 18.39
C THR A 5 -6.06 -30.29 18.16
N LYS A 6 -5.36 -30.19 17.02
CA LYS A 6 -4.29 -31.16 16.64
C LYS A 6 -3.20 -31.33 17.72
N GLN A 7 -3.05 -30.36 18.64
CA GLN A 7 -2.19 -30.44 19.82
C GLN A 7 -2.63 -31.49 20.85
N THR A 8 -3.93 -31.71 21.06
CA THR A 8 -4.44 -32.70 22.03
C THR A 8 -4.20 -34.13 21.56
N ILE A 9 -4.28 -34.39 20.25
CA ILE A 9 -4.10 -35.73 19.68
C ILE A 9 -2.62 -36.17 19.75
N VAL A 10 -1.68 -35.25 19.53
CA VAL A 10 -0.23 -35.53 19.63
C VAL A 10 0.17 -35.70 21.09
N ALA A 11 -0.34 -34.85 21.99
CA ALA A 11 -0.13 -34.99 23.43
C ALA A 11 -0.70 -36.30 23.99
N GLU A 12 -1.89 -36.73 23.55
CA GLU A 12 -2.48 -38.02 23.95
C GLU A 12 -1.71 -39.23 23.40
N ARG A 13 -1.20 -39.17 22.17
CA ARG A 13 -0.38 -40.25 21.60
C ARG A 13 0.98 -40.35 22.31
N LEU A 14 1.59 -39.23 22.66
CA LEU A 14 2.82 -39.18 23.46
C LEU A 14 2.58 -39.64 24.90
N HIS A 15 1.46 -39.25 25.52
CA HIS A 15 1.08 -39.71 26.85
C HIS A 15 0.80 -41.23 26.87
N ARG A 16 0.15 -41.79 25.84
CA ARG A 16 -0.02 -43.25 25.68
C ARG A 16 1.30 -43.98 25.46
N ALA A 17 2.22 -43.42 24.68
CA ALA A 17 3.55 -43.97 24.46
C ALA A 17 4.41 -43.94 25.74
N TYR A 18 4.32 -42.86 26.51
CA TYR A 18 4.98 -42.73 27.81
C TYR A 18 4.39 -43.68 28.85
N GLN A 19 3.06 -43.83 28.89
CA GLN A 19 2.37 -44.82 29.72
C GLN A 19 2.79 -46.26 29.34
N THR A 20 2.84 -46.63 28.05
CA THR A 20 3.29 -47.99 27.66
C THR A 20 4.74 -48.27 28.07
N VAL A 21 5.63 -47.28 28.03
CA VAL A 21 7.01 -47.43 28.52
C VAL A 21 7.05 -47.52 30.06
N LYS A 22 6.23 -46.74 30.77
CA LYS A 22 6.13 -46.75 32.24
C LYS A 22 5.57 -48.08 32.77
N TRP A 23 4.55 -48.63 32.13
CA TRP A 23 3.95 -49.93 32.47
C TRP A 23 4.86 -51.12 32.09
N SER A 24 5.81 -50.92 31.17
CA SER A 24 6.84 -51.92 30.82
C SER A 24 8.08 -51.86 31.72
N SER A 25 8.22 -50.79 32.53
CA SER A 25 9.33 -50.56 33.46
C SER A 25 8.99 -50.98 34.89
N LEU A 26 7.71 -50.97 35.26
CA LEU A 26 7.20 -51.57 36.49
C LEU A 26 6.89 -53.05 36.22
N GLY A 27 7.86 -53.92 36.48
CA GLY A 27 7.65 -55.37 36.45
C GLY A 27 6.47 -55.75 37.35
N ASN A 28 5.41 -56.30 36.76
CA ASN A 28 4.24 -56.74 37.50
C ASN A 28 4.36 -58.24 37.84
N PRO A 29 4.38 -58.62 39.14
CA PRO A 29 4.52 -59.98 39.61
C PRO A 29 3.13 -60.63 39.73
N HIS A 30 2.53 -61.05 38.62
CA HIS A 30 1.33 -61.89 38.68
C HIS A 30 1.23 -62.77 37.45
N MET A 31 1.93 -63.91 37.50
CA MET A 31 1.49 -65.16 36.88
C MET A 31 2.19 -66.31 37.59
N SER A 32 1.74 -66.57 38.82
CA SER A 32 1.96 -67.84 39.52
C SER A 32 0.73 -68.70 39.26
N GLY A 33 0.90 -69.87 38.65
CA GLY A 33 -0.18 -70.86 38.58
C GLY A 33 0.05 -71.98 37.56
N LEU A 34 0.62 -73.10 38.05
CA LEU A 34 0.28 -74.50 37.70
C LEU A 34 0.66 -74.97 36.27
N THR A 35 1.37 -76.07 36.01
CA THR A 35 1.62 -77.31 36.76
C THR A 35 2.95 -77.96 36.36
N SER A 36 3.52 -78.65 37.34
CA SER A 36 4.56 -79.68 37.26
C SER A 36 4.26 -80.78 36.23
N THR A 37 5.26 -81.24 35.48
CA THR A 37 5.75 -82.64 35.51
C THR A 37 7.11 -82.75 34.82
N ASP A 38 8.05 -83.33 35.57
CA ASP A 38 9.27 -84.05 35.18
C ASP A 38 9.68 -84.12 33.70
N ASN A 39 10.90 -83.65 33.41
CA ASN A 39 12.02 -84.59 33.24
C ASN A 39 13.36 -83.86 33.10
N GLN A 40 14.30 -84.36 33.90
CA GLN A 40 15.69 -83.97 34.00
C GLN A 40 16.46 -84.56 32.81
N LYS A 41 17.05 -83.71 31.96
CA LYS A 41 18.27 -84.01 31.18
C LYS A 41 18.85 -82.74 30.54
N ASP A 42 20.13 -82.52 30.83
CA ASP A 42 21.13 -81.80 30.05
C ASP A 42 20.82 -80.34 29.67
N ILE A 43 21.28 -79.42 30.53
CA ILE A 43 21.42 -78.00 30.18
C ILE A 43 22.69 -77.88 29.32
N GLU A 44 22.50 -77.89 28.00
CA GLU A 44 23.48 -77.37 27.05
C GLU A 44 23.73 -75.86 27.28
N PRO A 45 24.97 -75.37 27.07
CA PRO A 45 25.35 -73.97 27.30
C PRO A 45 24.76 -72.97 26.28
N GLY A 46 23.76 -73.34 25.47
CA GLY A 46 23.21 -72.51 24.39
C GLY A 46 22.01 -71.62 24.75
N LYS A 47 21.62 -71.51 26.03
CA LYS A 47 20.42 -70.74 26.44
C LYS A 47 20.68 -69.34 27.02
N LEU A 48 21.93 -68.97 27.32
CA LEU A 48 22.25 -67.58 27.71
C LEU A 48 22.15 -66.61 26.51
N ASP A 49 22.49 -67.06 25.30
CA ASP A 49 22.47 -66.24 24.07
C ASP A 49 21.07 -65.71 23.69
N ARG A 50 19.99 -66.38 24.11
CA ARG A 50 18.62 -65.93 23.79
C ARG A 50 18.17 -64.71 24.59
N PHE A 51 18.66 -64.57 25.82
CA PHE A 51 18.34 -63.39 26.65
C PHE A 51 19.24 -62.22 26.28
N GLU A 52 20.53 -62.45 26.04
CA GLU A 52 21.46 -61.42 25.55
C GLU A 52 21.04 -60.86 24.18
N GLY A 53 20.56 -61.73 23.27
CA GLY A 53 20.01 -61.31 21.98
C GLY A 53 18.73 -60.46 22.06
N MET A 54 17.87 -60.66 23.06
CA MET A 54 16.68 -59.82 23.29
C MET A 54 17.03 -58.44 23.87
N PHE A 55 18.01 -58.35 24.76
CA PHE A 55 18.49 -57.06 25.27
C PHE A 55 19.26 -56.27 24.20
N ALA A 56 20.08 -56.95 23.40
CA ALA A 56 20.78 -56.34 22.26
C ALA A 56 19.81 -55.82 21.19
N THR A 57 18.75 -56.57 20.86
CA THR A 57 17.72 -56.11 19.91
C THR A 57 16.91 -54.94 20.44
N LYS A 58 16.64 -54.88 21.75
CA LYS A 58 15.94 -53.75 22.37
C LYS A 58 16.81 -52.48 22.44
N ALA A 59 18.10 -52.61 22.77
CA ALA A 59 19.04 -51.49 22.75
C ALA A 59 19.24 -50.94 21.32
N ASN A 60 19.38 -51.83 20.34
CA ASN A 60 19.48 -51.45 18.92
C ASN A 60 18.20 -50.76 18.42
N PHE A 61 17.03 -51.19 18.87
CA PHE A 61 15.75 -50.53 18.56
C PHE A 61 15.66 -49.12 19.14
N LEU A 62 16.11 -48.92 20.39
CA LEU A 62 16.13 -47.60 21.02
C LEU A 62 17.12 -46.64 20.32
N HIS A 63 18.30 -47.13 19.95
CA HIS A 63 19.25 -46.36 19.13
C HIS A 63 18.66 -45.97 17.77
N ALA A 64 18.07 -46.92 17.05
CA ALA A 64 17.43 -46.64 15.76
C ALA A 64 16.30 -45.61 15.88
N LYS A 65 15.57 -45.62 16.99
CA LYS A 65 14.50 -44.64 17.26
C LYS A 65 15.06 -43.25 17.60
N ALA A 66 16.13 -43.17 18.40
CA ALA A 66 16.81 -41.91 18.70
C ALA A 66 17.45 -41.30 17.44
N ASP A 67 18.08 -42.13 16.60
CA ASP A 67 18.66 -41.71 15.32
C ASP A 67 17.58 -41.19 14.35
N ALA A 68 16.38 -41.80 14.37
CA ALA A 68 15.25 -41.32 13.58
C ALA A 68 14.71 -39.95 14.04
N MET A 69 14.87 -39.61 15.33
CA MET A 69 14.47 -38.30 15.87
C MET A 69 15.52 -37.21 15.60
N LEU A 70 16.79 -37.59 15.40
CA LEU A 70 17.92 -36.71 15.13
C LEU A 70 18.26 -36.58 13.64
N LYS A 71 17.32 -36.95 12.76
CA LYS A 71 17.42 -37.13 11.29
C LYS A 71 18.15 -36.03 10.47
N ASN A 72 18.39 -34.85 11.05
CA ASN A 72 18.99 -33.71 10.36
C ASN A 72 20.50 -33.51 10.63
N GLN A 73 21.15 -34.36 11.44
CA GLN A 73 22.60 -34.29 11.65
C GLN A 73 23.34 -35.46 10.99
N PRO A 74 24.28 -35.21 10.06
CA PRO A 74 24.99 -36.28 9.38
C PRO A 74 26.19 -36.77 10.19
N SER A 75 26.40 -38.09 10.17
CA SER A 75 27.66 -38.80 10.45
C SER A 75 28.17 -38.92 11.89
N GLU A 76 27.86 -38.00 12.81
CA GLU A 76 28.38 -38.04 14.20
C GLU A 76 27.49 -38.84 15.17
N LEU A 77 26.22 -39.06 14.80
CA LEU A 77 25.25 -39.79 15.61
C LEU A 77 25.61 -41.27 15.80
N GLN A 78 26.30 -41.91 14.86
CA GLN A 78 26.68 -43.33 15.00
C GLN A 78 27.71 -43.57 16.10
N ALA A 79 28.46 -42.54 16.51
CA ALA A 79 29.51 -42.64 17.53
C ALA A 79 29.01 -42.34 18.95
N LEU A 80 27.82 -41.73 19.10
CA LEU A 80 27.27 -41.31 20.40
C LEU A 80 26.58 -42.47 21.14
N SER A 81 26.67 -42.48 22.47
CA SER A 81 25.92 -43.45 23.29
C SER A 81 24.42 -43.15 23.25
N LEU A 82 23.58 -44.13 23.61
CA LEU A 82 22.13 -43.92 23.65
C LEU A 82 21.74 -42.79 24.60
N LEU A 83 22.47 -42.66 25.71
CA LEU A 83 22.23 -41.66 26.74
C LEU A 83 22.52 -40.25 26.19
N ASP A 84 23.65 -40.09 25.49
CA ASP A 84 24.03 -38.82 24.85
C ASP A 84 23.04 -38.43 23.74
N LYS A 85 22.55 -39.41 22.97
CA LYS A 85 21.50 -39.17 21.96
C LYS A 85 20.19 -38.69 22.59
N LEU A 86 19.78 -39.29 23.71
CA LEU A 86 18.58 -38.89 24.42
C LEU A 86 18.72 -37.52 25.08
N GLU A 87 19.90 -37.20 25.61
CA GLU A 87 20.23 -35.89 26.16
C GLU A 87 20.22 -34.81 25.08
N LEU A 88 20.79 -35.09 23.89
CA LEU A 88 20.73 -34.20 22.72
C LEU A 88 19.30 -33.97 22.22
N ILE A 89 18.45 -35.00 22.21
CA ILE A 89 17.03 -34.85 21.89
C ILE A 89 16.34 -33.96 22.94
N HIS A 90 16.70 -34.12 24.22
CA HIS A 90 16.12 -33.33 25.29
C HIS A 90 16.51 -31.85 25.20
N THR A 91 17.77 -31.54 24.90
CA THR A 91 18.23 -30.16 24.72
C THR A 91 17.58 -29.51 23.49
N GLN A 92 17.52 -30.21 22.35
CA GLN A 92 16.82 -29.72 21.15
C GLN A 92 15.33 -29.46 21.41
N TYR A 93 14.68 -30.28 22.22
CA TYR A 93 13.29 -30.06 22.63
C TYR A 93 13.15 -28.80 23.48
N GLN A 94 14.02 -28.62 24.48
CA GLN A 94 14.01 -27.40 25.31
C GLN A 94 14.30 -26.14 24.49
N GLU A 95 15.19 -26.21 23.50
CA GLU A 95 15.48 -25.11 22.58
C GLU A 95 14.29 -24.80 21.67
N ALA A 96 13.63 -25.82 21.12
CA ALA A 96 12.41 -25.65 20.34
C ALA A 96 11.27 -25.06 21.18
N GLU A 97 11.12 -25.49 22.43
CA GLU A 97 10.14 -24.94 23.37
C GLU A 97 10.42 -23.46 23.70
N LYS A 98 11.69 -23.11 23.94
CA LYS A 98 12.11 -21.70 24.12
C LYS A 98 11.88 -20.86 22.86
N ALA A 99 12.17 -21.40 21.68
CA ALA A 99 11.94 -20.72 20.41
C ALA A 99 10.44 -20.47 20.15
N LEU A 100 9.59 -21.45 20.45
CA LEU A 100 8.13 -21.33 20.40
C LEU A 100 7.60 -20.28 21.40
N ALA A 101 8.10 -20.27 22.64
CA ALA A 101 7.74 -19.26 23.64
C ALA A 101 8.15 -17.84 23.21
N HIS A 102 9.32 -17.71 22.57
CA HIS A 102 9.77 -16.44 22.02
C HIS A 102 8.90 -15.99 20.82
N GLU A 103 8.56 -16.90 19.91
CA GLU A 103 7.71 -16.59 18.75
C GLU A 103 6.29 -16.18 19.18
N THR A 104 5.72 -16.87 20.16
CA THR A 104 4.41 -16.50 20.74
C THR A 104 4.45 -15.14 21.43
N SER A 105 5.50 -14.84 22.20
CA SER A 105 5.70 -13.50 22.79
C SER A 105 5.83 -12.39 21.74
N ILE A 106 6.52 -12.64 20.61
CA ILE A 106 6.57 -11.68 19.50
C ILE A 106 5.18 -11.47 18.89
N LYS A 107 4.43 -12.56 18.66
CA LYS A 107 3.07 -12.48 18.10
C LYS A 107 2.14 -11.69 19.01
N GLU A 108 2.18 -11.92 20.33
CA GLU A 108 1.41 -11.13 21.31
C GLU A 108 1.78 -9.64 21.25
N LYS A 109 3.08 -9.30 21.25
CA LYS A 109 3.53 -7.90 21.10
C LYS A 109 3.05 -7.26 19.79
N CYS A 110 3.02 -8.02 18.69
CA CYS A 110 2.48 -7.55 17.42
C CYS A 110 0.96 -7.31 17.49
N VAL A 111 0.20 -8.22 18.11
CA VAL A 111 -1.26 -8.06 18.33
C VAL A 111 -1.54 -6.84 19.20
N ASP A 112 -0.78 -6.63 20.26
CA ASP A 112 -0.90 -5.45 21.13
C ASP A 112 -0.59 -4.15 20.36
N ARG A 113 0.45 -4.15 19.52
CA ARG A 113 0.81 -3.00 18.70
C ARG A 113 -0.26 -2.70 17.65
N ILE A 114 -0.81 -3.72 16.98
CA ILE A 114 -1.93 -3.58 16.04
C ILE A 114 -3.15 -3.03 16.77
N SER A 115 -3.46 -3.54 17.97
CA SER A 115 -4.60 -3.08 18.77
C SER A 115 -4.45 -1.62 19.18
N LYS A 116 -3.27 -1.19 19.63
CA LYS A 116 -2.97 0.21 19.95
C LYS A 116 -3.04 1.13 18.73
N LEU A 117 -2.59 0.66 17.57
CA LEU A 117 -2.68 1.43 16.33
C LEU A 117 -4.15 1.57 15.89
N SER A 118 -4.92 0.48 15.96
CA SER A 118 -6.35 0.48 15.67
C SER A 118 -7.10 1.44 16.61
N GLN A 119 -6.80 1.41 17.91
CA GLN A 119 -7.39 2.33 18.88
C GLN A 119 -7.04 3.79 18.59
N THR A 120 -5.77 4.08 18.25
CA THR A 120 -5.32 5.43 17.86
C THR A 120 -6.04 5.90 16.59
N MET A 121 -6.16 5.05 15.58
CA MET A 121 -6.89 5.37 14.35
C MET A 121 -8.37 5.63 14.62
N SER A 122 -9.03 4.79 15.43
CA SER A 122 -10.42 5.02 15.82
C SER A 122 -10.60 6.35 16.54
N PHE A 123 -9.69 6.73 17.43
CA PHE A 123 -9.72 8.03 18.10
C PHE A 123 -9.56 9.19 17.11
N GLN A 124 -8.63 9.07 16.15
CA GLN A 124 -8.45 10.09 15.10
C GLN A 124 -9.68 10.24 14.20
N VAL A 125 -10.33 9.13 13.81
CA VAL A 125 -11.55 9.17 12.99
C VAL A 125 -12.67 9.92 13.73
N VAL A 126 -12.89 9.61 15.01
CA VAL A 126 -13.91 10.30 15.83
C VAL A 126 -13.60 11.79 15.98
N GLU A 127 -12.33 12.16 16.18
CA GLU A 127 -11.93 13.56 16.29
C GLU A 127 -12.11 14.31 14.95
N HIS A 128 -11.77 13.70 13.83
CA HIS A 128 -11.99 14.28 12.50
C HIS A 128 -13.49 14.43 12.20
N GLU A 129 -14.31 13.46 12.59
CA GLU A 129 -15.77 13.54 12.45
C GLU A 129 -16.34 14.69 13.28
N LYS A 130 -15.86 14.87 14.51
CA LYS A 130 -16.23 16.01 15.36
C LYS A 130 -15.81 17.35 14.75
N GLN A 131 -14.59 17.45 14.20
CA GLN A 131 -14.13 18.65 13.50
C GLN A 131 -14.98 18.94 12.26
N LEU A 132 -15.36 17.91 11.50
CA LEU A 132 -16.24 18.05 10.33
C LEU A 132 -17.63 18.56 10.72
N GLN A 133 -18.20 18.02 11.81
CA GLN A 133 -19.48 18.50 12.35
C GLN A 133 -19.40 19.96 12.78
N GLN A 134 -18.31 20.36 13.44
CA GLN A 134 -18.09 21.75 13.84
C GLN A 134 -17.98 22.69 12.63
N VAL A 135 -17.19 22.33 11.62
CA VAL A 135 -17.07 23.11 10.37
C VAL A 135 -18.42 23.21 9.66
N THR A 136 -19.22 22.14 9.67
CA THR A 136 -20.56 22.14 9.07
C THR A 136 -21.50 23.12 9.79
N LEU A 137 -21.43 23.17 11.12
CA LEU A 137 -22.21 24.11 11.93
C LEU A 137 -21.76 25.55 11.72
N GLU A 138 -20.46 25.81 11.69
CA GLU A 138 -19.90 27.13 11.37
C GLU A 138 -20.30 27.59 9.96
N LYS A 139 -20.28 26.68 8.98
CA LYS A 139 -20.78 26.96 7.62
C LYS A 139 -22.26 27.34 7.64
N GLN A 140 -23.10 26.61 8.36
CA GLN A 140 -24.53 26.95 8.49
C GLN A 140 -24.74 28.31 9.16
N GLN A 141 -23.93 28.64 10.17
CA GLN A 141 -23.97 29.94 10.83
C GLN A 141 -23.57 31.07 9.87
N VAL A 142 -22.49 30.91 9.12
CA VAL A 142 -22.07 31.88 8.09
C VAL A 142 -23.14 32.02 7.00
N GLN A 143 -23.76 30.93 6.56
CA GLN A 143 -24.86 30.98 5.60
C GLN A 143 -26.04 31.79 6.15
N SER A 144 -26.44 31.56 7.41
CA SER A 144 -27.52 32.32 8.03
C SER A 144 -27.21 33.83 8.13
N GLN A 145 -25.95 34.19 8.37
CA GLN A 145 -25.49 35.59 8.37
C GLN A 145 -25.53 36.20 6.96
N LEU A 146 -25.18 35.42 5.94
CA LEU A 146 -25.30 35.83 4.54
C LEU A 146 -26.77 36.08 4.17
N ASP A 147 -27.66 35.14 4.48
CA ASP A 147 -29.10 35.26 4.20
C ASP A 147 -29.73 36.46 4.96
N GLU A 148 -29.24 36.77 6.16
CA GLU A 148 -29.65 37.97 6.90
C GLU A 148 -29.14 39.26 6.25
N MET A 149 -27.89 39.27 5.78
CA MET A 149 -27.34 40.39 5.03
C MET A 149 -28.09 40.61 3.72
N GLU A 150 -28.39 39.56 2.96
CA GLU A 150 -29.18 39.65 1.72
C GLU A 150 -30.56 40.26 1.98
N ARG A 151 -31.23 39.86 3.06
CA ARG A 151 -32.50 40.48 3.49
C ARG A 151 -32.34 41.97 3.81
N LYS A 152 -31.27 42.35 4.53
CA LYS A 152 -30.98 43.76 4.85
C LYS A 152 -30.69 44.57 3.59
N PHE A 153 -29.90 44.04 2.66
CA PHE A 153 -29.64 44.68 1.37
C PHE A 153 -30.91 44.83 0.55
N GLY A 154 -31.78 43.81 0.49
CA GLY A 154 -33.08 43.90 -0.17
C GLY A 154 -33.98 44.98 0.44
N ALA A 155 -34.01 45.11 1.76
CA ALA A 155 -34.76 46.17 2.44
C ALA A 155 -34.21 47.57 2.11
N VAL A 156 -32.89 47.74 2.14
CA VAL A 156 -32.24 49.01 1.75
C VAL A 156 -32.48 49.33 0.28
N SER A 157 -32.41 48.35 -0.61
CA SER A 157 -32.72 48.53 -2.04
C SER A 157 -34.15 49.03 -2.25
N LEU A 158 -35.14 48.46 -1.56
CA LEU A 158 -36.53 48.93 -1.60
C LEU A 158 -36.67 50.36 -1.07
N GLU A 159 -35.96 50.70 0.01
CA GLU A 159 -35.97 52.05 0.58
C GLU A 159 -35.31 53.08 -0.36
N VAL A 160 -34.22 52.70 -1.03
CA VAL A 160 -33.58 53.50 -2.07
C VAL A 160 -34.51 53.72 -3.26
N GLU A 161 -35.22 52.68 -3.72
CA GLU A 161 -36.22 52.82 -4.78
C GLU A 161 -37.37 53.76 -4.37
N GLN A 162 -37.86 53.66 -3.13
CA GLN A 162 -38.89 54.56 -2.60
C GLN A 162 -38.39 56.01 -2.53
N LEU A 163 -37.15 56.23 -2.07
CA LEU A 163 -36.53 57.56 -2.06
C LEU A 163 -36.34 58.11 -3.47
N GLN A 164 -35.93 57.28 -4.44
CA GLN A 164 -35.83 57.68 -5.84
C GLN A 164 -37.19 58.09 -6.42
N GLN A 165 -38.26 57.34 -6.13
CA GLN A 165 -39.63 57.70 -6.50
C GLN A 165 -40.07 59.01 -5.85
N GLN A 166 -39.80 59.23 -4.56
CA GLN A 166 -40.10 60.50 -3.88
C GLN A 166 -39.33 61.68 -4.50
N VAL A 167 -38.06 61.49 -4.87
CA VAL A 167 -37.25 62.52 -5.53
C VAL A 167 -37.81 62.84 -6.92
N GLN A 168 -38.25 61.85 -7.68
CA GLN A 168 -38.92 62.07 -8.98
C GLN A 168 -40.22 62.87 -8.80
N LEU A 169 -41.06 62.51 -7.82
CA LEU A 169 -42.28 63.25 -7.51
C LEU A 169 -42.00 64.70 -7.08
N MET A 170 -40.96 64.95 -6.28
CA MET A 170 -40.55 66.31 -5.92
C MET A 170 -39.97 67.11 -7.10
N LYS A 171 -39.26 66.46 -8.03
CA LYS A 171 -38.78 67.11 -9.26
C LYS A 171 -39.95 67.56 -10.14
N VAL A 172 -40.95 66.69 -10.33
CA VAL A 172 -42.18 67.03 -11.07
C VAL A 172 -42.96 68.16 -10.39
N ALA A 173 -43.01 68.19 -9.05
CA ALA A 173 -43.65 69.28 -8.30
C ALA A 173 -42.90 70.63 -8.42
N ARG A 174 -41.62 70.63 -8.79
CA ARG A 174 -40.80 71.85 -9.00
C ARG A 174 -40.92 72.41 -10.42
N GLU A 175 -41.41 71.63 -11.37
CA GLU A 175 -41.53 72.02 -12.79
C GLU A 175 -42.90 72.60 -13.16
N VAL A 176 -43.80 72.82 -12.19
CA VAL A 176 -45.07 73.55 -12.39
C VAL A 176 -44.89 75.02 -12.01
N PRO A 177 -44.91 75.97 -12.96
CA PRO A 177 -44.81 77.39 -12.67
C PRO A 177 -46.20 77.95 -12.31
N THR A 178 -46.53 77.99 -11.02
CA THR A 178 -47.61 78.85 -10.50
C THR A 178 -47.04 80.20 -10.08
N LEU A 179 -47.27 81.21 -10.93
CA LEU A 179 -47.16 82.62 -10.57
C LEU A 179 -48.28 82.99 -9.59
N SER A 180 -47.91 83.34 -8.36
CA SER A 180 -48.62 84.34 -7.56
C SER A 180 -47.61 85.03 -6.64
N PRO A 181 -47.48 86.37 -6.71
CA PRO A 181 -46.63 87.14 -5.83
C PRO A 181 -47.33 87.38 -4.49
N SER A 182 -46.50 87.59 -3.45
CA SER A 182 -46.87 88.07 -2.11
C SER A 182 -47.62 87.07 -1.22
N PHE A 183 -46.90 86.43 -0.28
CA PHE A 183 -47.14 86.55 1.17
C PHE A 183 -46.09 85.74 1.95
N GLY A 184 -45.23 86.45 2.71
CA GLY A 184 -44.63 85.94 3.96
C GLY A 184 -43.28 85.22 3.87
N GLY A 185 -42.23 85.89 4.34
CA GLY A 185 -40.90 85.33 4.63
C GLY A 185 -40.83 84.25 5.73
N ASN A 186 -41.93 83.53 5.97
CA ASN A 186 -42.01 82.37 6.86
C ASN A 186 -41.98 81.04 6.09
N GLY A 187 -42.46 80.99 4.84
CA GLY A 187 -42.48 79.75 4.03
C GLY A 187 -41.08 79.25 3.68
N ASP A 188 -40.23 80.14 3.17
CA ASP A 188 -38.83 79.82 2.86
C ASP A 188 -38.02 79.49 4.12
N ARG A 189 -38.33 80.14 5.25
CA ARG A 189 -37.69 79.85 6.54
C ARG A 189 -38.07 78.47 7.06
N VAL A 190 -39.34 78.06 6.90
CA VAL A 190 -39.83 76.72 7.27
C VAL A 190 -39.27 75.65 6.33
N LEU A 191 -39.18 75.91 5.02
CA LEU A 191 -38.57 74.99 4.05
C LEU A 191 -37.07 74.82 4.30
N LEU A 192 -36.36 75.93 4.59
CA LEU A 192 -34.94 75.88 4.95
C LEU A 192 -34.73 75.13 6.26
N GLN A 193 -35.60 75.33 7.26
CA GLN A 193 -35.52 74.61 8.53
C GLN A 193 -35.84 73.12 8.36
N GLN A 194 -36.81 72.75 7.52
CA GLN A 194 -37.06 71.34 7.16
C GLN A 194 -35.87 70.72 6.41
N PHE A 195 -35.21 71.46 5.52
CA PHE A 195 -34.00 71.00 4.85
C PHE A 195 -32.85 70.78 5.84
N VAL A 196 -32.64 71.71 6.77
CA VAL A 196 -31.63 71.59 7.82
C VAL A 196 -31.92 70.39 8.73
N SER A 197 -33.17 70.19 9.18
CA SER A 197 -33.52 69.02 10.00
C SER A 197 -33.37 67.68 9.25
N ARG A 198 -33.64 67.65 7.93
CA ARG A 198 -33.39 66.45 7.11
C ARG A 198 -31.88 66.21 6.92
N LEU A 199 -31.09 67.26 6.78
CA LEU A 199 -29.64 67.17 6.70
C LEU A 199 -29.05 66.67 8.02
N GLU A 200 -29.52 67.18 9.15
CA GLU A 200 -29.11 66.73 10.48
C GLU A 200 -29.47 65.25 10.70
N ALA A 201 -30.66 64.81 10.30
CA ALA A 201 -31.05 63.40 10.37
C ALA A 201 -30.17 62.50 9.48
N ALA A 202 -29.90 62.92 8.24
CA ALA A 202 -29.02 62.19 7.33
C ALA A 202 -27.56 62.16 7.82
N MET A 203 -27.10 63.22 8.49
CA MET A 203 -25.77 63.26 9.11
C MET A 203 -25.67 62.33 10.32
N GLU A 204 -26.71 62.26 11.16
CA GLU A 204 -26.73 61.32 12.30
C GLU A 204 -26.83 59.86 11.83
N GLU A 205 -27.59 59.59 10.77
CA GLU A 205 -27.63 58.28 10.13
C GLU A 205 -26.28 57.89 9.51
N ALA A 206 -25.65 58.82 8.77
CA ALA A 206 -24.31 58.60 8.21
C ALA A 206 -23.26 58.34 9.31
N LYS A 207 -23.37 59.02 10.45
CA LYS A 207 -22.54 58.77 11.63
C LYS A 207 -22.80 57.39 12.22
N GLY A 208 -24.06 56.96 12.33
CA GLY A 208 -24.41 55.60 12.74
C GLY A 208 -23.84 54.52 11.81
N VAL A 209 -23.83 54.76 10.49
CA VAL A 209 -23.20 53.86 9.51
C VAL A 209 -21.67 53.82 9.69
N VAL A 210 -21.04 54.95 9.98
CA VAL A 210 -19.60 54.99 10.28
C VAL A 210 -19.28 54.24 11.57
N ASP A 211 -20.05 54.46 12.64
CA ASP A 211 -19.87 53.75 13.92
C ASP A 211 -20.05 52.24 13.76
N PHE A 212 -21.04 51.80 12.97
CA PHE A 212 -21.22 50.39 12.62
C PHE A 212 -20.02 49.83 11.83
N LYS A 213 -19.55 50.55 10.80
CA LYS A 213 -18.37 50.15 10.02
C LYS A 213 -17.12 50.05 10.91
N ASP A 214 -16.91 50.99 11.81
CA ASP A 214 -15.81 50.97 12.76
C ASP A 214 -15.93 49.79 13.74
N GLY A 215 -17.16 49.44 14.15
CA GLY A 215 -17.43 48.22 14.94
C GLY A 215 -17.07 46.94 14.18
N VAL A 216 -17.50 46.83 12.93
CA VAL A 216 -17.16 45.68 12.05
C VAL A 216 -15.66 45.59 11.81
N ILE A 217 -14.99 46.72 11.58
CA ILE A 217 -13.52 46.77 11.41
C ILE A 217 -12.83 46.24 12.67
N LYS A 218 -13.22 46.71 13.87
CA LYS A 218 -12.65 46.23 15.14
C LYS A 218 -12.89 44.73 15.37
N ASP A 219 -14.07 44.23 15.02
CA ASP A 219 -14.39 42.80 15.10
C ASP A 219 -13.54 41.98 14.15
N LEU A 220 -13.34 42.45 12.91
CA LEU A 220 -12.47 41.80 11.92
C LEU A 220 -11.00 41.83 12.35
N GLU A 221 -10.53 42.95 12.91
CA GLU A 221 -9.17 43.07 13.46
C GLU A 221 -8.95 42.09 14.61
N ARG A 222 -9.92 41.95 15.53
CA ARG A 222 -9.85 40.97 16.62
C ARG A 222 -9.79 39.53 16.11
N ARG A 223 -10.65 39.16 15.16
CA ARG A 223 -10.65 37.81 14.55
C ARG A 223 -9.35 37.54 13.80
N LEU A 224 -8.78 38.57 13.15
CA LEU A 224 -7.50 38.46 12.47
C LEU A 224 -6.34 38.26 13.47
N GLU A 225 -6.35 38.96 14.61
CA GLU A 225 -5.38 38.71 15.69
C GLU A 225 -5.51 37.32 16.30
N GLU A 226 -6.73 36.82 16.53
CA GLU A 226 -6.99 35.46 17.02
C GLU A 226 -6.48 34.42 16.02
N CYS A 227 -6.80 34.56 14.73
CA CYS A 227 -6.31 33.70 13.66
C CYS A 227 -4.78 33.72 13.56
N MET A 228 -4.15 34.89 13.74
CA MET A 228 -2.68 34.98 13.79
C MET A 228 -2.10 34.24 15.01
N LYS A 229 -2.73 34.34 16.18
CA LYS A 229 -2.30 33.61 17.40
C LYS A 229 -2.46 32.09 17.25
N GLU A 230 -3.56 31.65 16.63
CA GLU A 230 -3.75 30.23 16.33
C GLU A 230 -2.74 29.72 15.32
N LYS A 231 -2.49 30.49 14.25
CA LYS A 231 -1.44 30.18 13.27
C LYS A 231 -0.06 30.05 13.91
N THR A 232 0.30 30.95 14.83
CA THR A 232 1.58 30.83 15.57
C THR A 232 1.61 29.58 16.43
N ARG A 233 0.49 29.26 17.12
CA ARG A 233 0.39 28.05 17.95
C ARG A 233 0.53 26.76 17.13
N TYR A 234 -0.12 26.68 15.96
CA TYR A 234 0.04 25.53 15.06
C TYR A 234 1.47 25.44 14.50
N SER A 235 2.07 26.57 14.14
CA SER A 235 3.47 26.60 13.69
C SER A 235 4.43 26.11 14.78
N GLU A 236 4.20 26.49 16.04
CA GLU A 236 4.97 26.00 17.19
C GLU A 236 4.77 24.51 17.45
N GLN A 237 3.52 24.01 17.37
CA GLN A 237 3.23 22.58 17.49
C GLN A 237 3.92 21.76 16.38
N ILE A 238 3.90 22.24 15.14
CA ILE A 238 4.59 21.58 14.02
C ILE A 238 6.11 21.58 14.27
N ALA A 239 6.68 22.68 14.78
CA ALA A 239 8.10 22.73 15.11
C ALA A 239 8.48 21.75 16.23
N GLN A 240 7.64 21.62 17.27
CA GLN A 240 7.83 20.65 18.35
C GLN A 240 7.72 19.20 17.85
N GLN A 241 6.75 18.90 16.99
CA GLN A 241 6.60 17.56 16.40
C GLN A 241 7.82 17.19 15.54
N LYS A 242 8.33 18.13 14.73
CA LYS A 242 9.57 17.92 13.96
C LYS A 242 10.75 17.63 14.85
N LEU A 243 10.93 18.41 15.93
CA LEU A 243 12.01 18.18 16.89
C LEU A 243 11.90 16.80 17.55
N SER A 244 10.70 16.37 17.95
CA SER A 244 10.46 15.03 18.53
C SER A 244 10.82 13.93 17.53
N HIS A 245 10.35 14.08 16.29
CA HIS A 245 10.65 13.13 15.22
C HIS A 245 12.15 13.04 14.92
N ASP A 246 12.85 14.17 14.88
CA ASP A 246 14.30 14.21 14.65
C ASP A 246 15.07 13.51 15.79
N LEU A 247 14.63 13.69 17.04
CA LEU A 247 15.20 12.99 18.20
C LEU A 247 14.93 11.48 18.15
N GLU A 248 13.72 11.06 17.81
CA GLU A 248 13.38 9.64 17.62
C GLU A 248 14.20 9.01 16.49
N GLN A 249 14.37 9.72 15.38
CA GLN A 249 15.21 9.28 14.26
C GLN A 249 16.68 9.13 14.68
N GLN A 250 17.22 10.07 15.46
CA GLN A 250 18.57 9.96 16.01
C GLN A 250 18.71 8.77 16.97
N SER A 251 17.70 8.51 17.81
CA SER A 251 17.66 7.34 18.70
C SER A 251 17.72 6.04 17.91
N LEU A 252 16.86 5.89 16.89
CA LEU A 252 16.83 4.71 16.02
C LEU A 252 18.15 4.49 15.27
N LEU A 253 18.79 5.56 14.78
CA LEU A 253 20.10 5.48 14.15
C LEU A 253 21.19 5.03 15.14
N SER A 254 21.11 5.47 16.40
CA SER A 254 22.03 5.04 17.45
C SER A 254 21.84 3.55 17.80
N GLU A 255 20.59 3.08 17.87
CA GLU A 255 20.25 1.67 18.08
C GLU A 255 20.74 0.79 16.93
N LEU A 256 20.53 1.22 15.67
CA LEU A 256 21.05 0.51 14.49
C LEU A 256 22.58 0.45 14.50
N LYS A 257 23.26 1.52 14.92
CA LYS A 257 24.71 1.52 15.06
C LYS A 257 25.16 0.52 16.12
N ASN A 258 24.47 0.45 17.26
CA ASN A 258 24.78 -0.50 18.34
C ASN A 258 24.54 -1.95 17.89
N LEU A 259 23.42 -2.23 17.20
CA LEU A 259 23.13 -3.55 16.63
C LEU A 259 24.20 -3.97 15.61
N LYS A 260 24.67 -3.04 14.77
CA LYS A 260 25.74 -3.31 13.82
C LYS A 260 27.05 -3.69 14.51
N VAL A 261 27.41 -3.02 15.60
CA VAL A 261 28.59 -3.39 16.41
C VAL A 261 28.40 -4.78 17.03
N LEU A 262 27.22 -5.05 17.61
CA LEU A 262 26.91 -6.36 18.20
C LEU A 262 27.00 -7.49 17.17
N MET A 263 26.50 -7.26 15.95
CA MET A 263 26.61 -8.23 14.85
C MET A 263 28.07 -8.46 14.44
N GLN A 264 28.88 -7.41 14.33
CA GLN A 264 30.30 -7.55 14.00
C GLN A 264 31.07 -8.31 15.08
N ASP A 265 30.77 -8.09 16.35
CA ASP A 265 31.41 -8.81 17.43
C ASP A 265 30.95 -10.27 17.48
N ASN A 266 29.68 -10.55 17.18
CA ASN A 266 29.18 -11.92 17.05
C ASN A 266 29.79 -12.67 15.84
N GLU A 267 30.05 -11.98 14.73
CA GLU A 267 30.79 -12.56 13.60
C GLU A 267 32.24 -12.88 13.98
N LYS A 268 32.90 -12.03 14.77
CA LYS A 268 34.26 -12.30 15.25
C LYS A 268 34.30 -13.51 16.18
N THR A 269 33.41 -13.59 17.17
CA THR A 269 33.34 -14.75 18.08
C THR A 269 33.01 -16.03 17.33
N SER A 270 32.14 -15.97 16.32
CA SER A 270 31.86 -17.12 15.45
C SER A 270 33.09 -17.56 14.64
N ARG A 271 33.87 -16.62 14.10
CA ARG A 271 35.14 -16.94 13.40
C ARG A 271 36.16 -17.54 14.34
N GLU A 272 36.36 -16.97 15.52
CA GLU A 272 37.25 -17.49 16.55
C GLU A 272 36.87 -18.93 16.96
N HIS A 273 35.57 -19.20 17.12
CA HIS A 273 35.09 -20.54 17.45
C HIS A 273 35.32 -21.55 16.30
N ALA A 274 35.11 -21.13 15.05
CA ALA A 274 35.40 -21.95 13.88
C ALA A 274 36.90 -22.28 13.75
N ASP A 275 37.77 -21.32 14.07
CA ASP A 275 39.22 -21.52 14.05
C ASP A 275 39.69 -22.43 15.21
N GLN A 276 39.11 -22.30 16.40
CA GLN A 276 39.34 -23.23 17.51
C GLN A 276 38.94 -24.67 17.15
N LEU A 277 37.78 -24.86 16.51
CA LEU A 277 37.33 -26.17 16.02
C LEU A 277 38.28 -26.75 14.97
N ARG A 278 38.77 -25.93 14.03
CA ARG A 278 39.78 -26.37 13.05
C ARG A 278 41.07 -26.81 13.71
N GLN A 279 41.55 -26.06 14.70
CA GLN A 279 42.76 -26.41 15.44
C GLN A 279 42.59 -27.75 16.18
N ARG A 280 41.45 -27.94 16.86
CA ARG A 280 41.10 -29.20 17.53
C ARG A 280 41.07 -30.39 16.56
N ASN A 281 40.50 -30.19 15.37
CA ASN A 281 40.45 -31.23 14.33
C ASN A 281 41.85 -31.58 13.79
N LEU A 282 42.74 -30.60 13.64
CA LEU A 282 44.13 -30.85 13.26
C LEU A 282 44.88 -31.63 14.35
N GLU A 283 44.68 -31.29 15.62
CA GLU A 283 45.25 -32.02 16.76
C GLU A 283 44.77 -33.48 16.78
N LEU A 284 43.45 -33.70 16.68
CA LEU A 284 42.86 -35.05 16.63
C LEU A 284 43.35 -35.85 15.42
N SER A 285 43.47 -35.21 14.25
CA SER A 285 44.01 -35.86 13.05
C SER A 285 45.48 -36.27 13.26
N ALA A 286 46.29 -35.46 13.91
CA ALA A 286 47.67 -35.81 14.23
C ALA A 286 47.75 -36.99 15.22
N GLU A 287 46.86 -37.02 16.22
CA GLU A 287 46.76 -38.12 17.17
C GLU A 287 46.32 -39.43 16.50
N ILE A 288 45.35 -39.38 15.58
CA ILE A 288 44.94 -40.54 14.78
C ILE A 288 46.12 -41.09 13.97
N VAL A 289 46.88 -40.24 13.28
CA VAL A 289 48.07 -40.67 12.53
C VAL A 289 49.11 -41.28 13.46
N GLN A 290 49.32 -40.71 14.64
CA GLN A 290 50.25 -41.26 15.61
C GLN A 290 49.79 -42.65 16.11
N LEU A 291 48.50 -42.82 16.42
CA LEU A 291 47.93 -44.10 16.83
C LEU A 291 47.99 -45.15 15.71
N GLN A 292 47.73 -44.76 14.46
CA GLN A 292 47.89 -45.63 13.29
C GLN A 292 49.34 -46.13 13.17
N SER A 293 50.33 -45.24 13.33
CA SER A 293 51.75 -45.65 13.28
C SER A 293 52.11 -46.64 14.39
N LYS A 294 51.57 -46.44 15.61
CA LYS A 294 51.75 -47.38 16.73
C LYS A 294 51.11 -48.74 16.43
N MET A 295 49.92 -48.77 15.85
CA MET A 295 49.28 -50.04 15.45
C MET A 295 50.06 -50.75 14.35
N GLU A 296 50.60 -50.03 13.37
CA GLU A 296 51.43 -50.62 12.32
C GLU A 296 52.71 -51.25 12.86
N ILE A 297 53.35 -50.63 13.86
CA ILE A 297 54.53 -51.17 14.55
C ILE A 297 54.14 -52.47 15.28
N ILE A 298 53.06 -52.45 16.07
CA ILE A 298 52.58 -53.64 16.81
C ILE A 298 52.28 -54.78 15.84
N ASN A 299 51.65 -54.49 14.69
CA ASN A 299 51.37 -55.48 13.66
C ASN A 299 52.64 -56.04 13.02
N ARG A 300 53.65 -55.20 12.72
CA ARG A 300 54.96 -55.67 12.24
C ARG A 300 55.63 -56.59 13.26
N ASP A 301 55.63 -56.22 14.54
CA ASP A 301 56.22 -57.04 15.61
C ASP A 301 55.48 -58.37 15.79
N ALA A 302 54.17 -58.40 15.60
CA ALA A 302 53.39 -59.65 15.63
C ALA A 302 53.75 -60.56 14.44
N VAL A 303 53.92 -59.98 13.25
CA VAL A 303 54.35 -60.73 12.04
C VAL A 303 55.76 -61.28 12.21
N LEU A 304 56.70 -60.48 12.71
CA LEU A 304 58.08 -60.93 12.95
C LEU A 304 58.12 -62.09 13.97
N ARG A 305 57.39 -61.98 15.08
CA ARG A 305 57.27 -63.06 16.08
C ARG A 305 56.65 -64.33 15.50
N ALA A 306 55.65 -64.22 14.63
CA ALA A 306 55.07 -65.38 13.95
C ALA A 306 56.10 -66.06 13.01
N GLN A 307 56.92 -65.27 12.32
CA GLN A 307 57.96 -65.76 11.43
C GLN A 307 59.09 -66.48 12.19
N GLU A 308 59.50 -65.96 13.35
CA GLU A 308 60.47 -66.60 14.25
C GLU A 308 59.95 -67.95 14.81
N LEU A 309 58.68 -68.00 15.21
CA LEU A 309 58.04 -69.24 15.65
C LEU A 309 57.96 -70.28 14.53
N GLU A 310 57.78 -69.86 13.28
CA GLU A 310 57.76 -70.78 12.15
C GLU A 310 59.16 -71.31 11.80
N GLN A 311 60.20 -70.47 11.88
CA GLN A 311 61.60 -70.90 11.72
C GLN A 311 62.03 -71.90 12.81
N THR A 312 61.64 -71.68 14.07
CA THR A 312 61.90 -72.63 15.16
C THR A 312 61.13 -73.95 14.99
N ARG A 313 59.92 -73.90 14.42
CA ARG A 313 59.17 -75.10 14.03
C ARG A 313 59.87 -75.89 12.93
N GLN A 314 60.42 -75.20 11.93
CA GLN A 314 61.15 -75.86 10.83
C GLN A 314 62.45 -76.52 11.31
N SER A 315 63.21 -75.88 12.21
CA SER A 315 64.44 -76.44 12.77
C SER A 315 64.20 -77.66 13.67
N THR A 316 63.15 -77.64 14.50
CA THR A 316 62.74 -78.80 15.31
C THR A 316 62.26 -79.97 14.44
N THR A 317 61.57 -79.68 13.33
CA THR A 317 61.14 -80.72 12.37
C THR A 317 62.34 -81.37 11.65
N GLN A 318 63.40 -80.62 11.38
CA GLN A 318 64.64 -81.16 10.80
C GLN A 318 65.41 -82.05 11.80
N LEU A 319 65.41 -81.71 13.09
CA LEU A 319 66.00 -82.53 14.16
C LEU A 319 65.25 -83.86 14.34
N LEU A 320 63.92 -83.85 14.30
CA LEU A 320 63.08 -85.06 14.35
C LEU A 320 63.36 -86.00 13.16
N LYS A 321 63.52 -85.45 11.96
CA LYS A 321 63.90 -86.24 10.76
C LYS A 321 65.29 -86.87 10.90
N ARG A 322 66.24 -86.20 11.57
CA ARG A 322 67.57 -86.75 11.90
C ARG A 322 67.50 -87.86 12.97
N GLY A 323 66.59 -87.75 13.95
CA GLY A 323 66.34 -88.80 14.94
C GLY A 323 65.78 -90.09 14.34
N HIS A 324 64.95 -90.01 13.29
CA HIS A 324 64.46 -91.19 12.57
C HIS A 324 65.51 -91.90 11.71
N HIS A 325 66.60 -91.24 11.32
CA HIS A 325 67.73 -91.90 10.64
C HIS A 325 68.66 -92.67 11.60
N LEU A 326 68.63 -92.39 12.92
CA LEU A 326 69.40 -93.15 13.92
C LEU A 326 68.67 -94.39 14.45
N ALA A 327 67.35 -94.51 14.24
CA ALA A 327 66.57 -95.69 14.64
C ALA A 327 66.60 -96.84 13.61
N ASN A 328 66.94 -96.55 12.34
CA ASN A 328 66.98 -97.55 11.26
C ASN A 328 68.36 -98.21 11.07
N VAL A 329 69.33 -97.91 11.93
CA VAL A 329 70.68 -98.51 11.92
C VAL A 329 70.82 -99.62 12.99
N ALA A 330 69.81 -99.84 13.84
CA ALA A 330 69.88 -100.76 14.98
C ALA A 330 69.14 -102.11 14.78
N ALA A 331 68.73 -102.46 13.57
CA ALA A 331 68.04 -103.73 13.30
C ALA A 331 68.39 -104.28 11.91
N CYS A 332 69.58 -104.86 11.78
CA CYS A 332 69.92 -105.93 10.83
C CYS A 332 71.41 -106.31 10.96
N GLU A 333 71.72 -107.21 11.90
CA GLU A 333 72.81 -108.16 11.72
C GLU A 333 72.33 -109.56 12.12
N GLN A 334 72.80 -110.51 11.34
CA GLN A 334 72.26 -111.79 10.97
C GLN A 334 73.28 -112.84 11.39
N GLN A 335 72.87 -113.99 11.95
CA GLN A 335 73.44 -115.28 11.52
C GLN A 335 72.65 -116.49 12.05
N ASP A 336 71.96 -117.15 11.11
CA ASP A 336 71.88 -118.59 10.82
C ASP A 336 72.00 -119.62 11.95
N VAL A 337 71.02 -120.53 12.03
CA VAL A 337 71.18 -121.93 11.54
C VAL A 337 69.80 -122.43 11.10
N GLU A 338 69.53 -122.29 9.81
CA GLU A 338 68.71 -123.23 9.06
C GLU A 338 69.49 -124.54 8.92
N SER A 339 68.94 -125.66 9.38
CA SER A 339 69.10 -127.00 8.77
C SER A 339 68.77 -128.12 9.77
N MET A 340 67.49 -128.52 9.81
CA MET A 340 66.94 -129.87 10.11
C MET A 340 65.41 -129.72 10.33
N LEU A 341 64.63 -129.20 9.37
CA LEU A 341 64.16 -129.85 8.13
C LEU A 341 63.20 -131.04 8.39
N ALA A 342 61.92 -130.82 8.04
CA ALA A 342 61.18 -131.65 7.06
C ALA A 342 59.71 -132.00 7.38
N LYS A 343 59.11 -131.62 8.52
CA LYS A 343 57.67 -131.91 8.78
C LYS A 343 56.77 -130.73 9.12
N LYS A 344 57.30 -129.53 9.41
CA LYS A 344 56.52 -128.32 9.76
C LYS A 344 56.27 -127.32 8.62
N THR A 345 56.92 -127.50 7.47
CA THR A 345 56.94 -126.52 6.37
C THR A 345 55.65 -126.44 5.55
N ARG A 346 54.80 -127.48 5.56
CA ARG A 346 53.53 -127.45 4.78
C ARG A 346 52.37 -126.74 5.49
N GLU A 347 52.35 -126.68 6.82
CA GLU A 347 51.34 -125.92 7.58
C GLU A 347 51.67 -124.43 7.70
N CYS A 348 52.95 -124.07 7.89
CA CYS A 348 53.35 -122.66 8.00
C CYS A 348 53.28 -121.89 6.67
N ILE A 349 53.54 -122.52 5.52
CA ILE A 349 53.40 -121.85 4.21
C ILE A 349 51.93 -121.52 3.92
N MET A 350 50.98 -122.37 4.32
CA MET A 350 49.54 -122.08 4.17
C MET A 350 49.07 -120.97 5.12
N ILE A 351 49.53 -120.95 6.38
CA ILE A 351 49.16 -119.91 7.35
C ILE A 351 49.83 -118.56 7.02
N GLN A 352 51.08 -118.56 6.55
CA GLN A 352 51.79 -117.35 6.13
C GLN A 352 51.27 -116.82 4.79
N ALA A 353 50.91 -117.70 3.83
CA ALA A 353 50.22 -117.29 2.61
C ALA A 353 48.82 -116.75 2.89
N ALA A 354 48.06 -117.35 3.83
CA ALA A 354 46.76 -116.85 4.25
C ALA A 354 46.87 -115.51 5.00
N SER A 355 47.88 -115.35 5.86
CA SER A 355 48.18 -114.09 6.57
C SER A 355 48.56 -112.97 5.60
N VAL A 356 49.52 -113.20 4.69
CA VAL A 356 49.94 -112.23 3.68
C VAL A 356 48.79 -111.90 2.71
N ALA A 357 47.97 -112.89 2.34
CA ALA A 357 46.77 -112.63 1.54
C ALA A 357 45.70 -111.83 2.32
N SER A 358 45.53 -112.07 3.62
CA SER A 358 44.63 -111.30 4.48
C SER A 358 45.10 -109.86 4.68
N GLN A 359 46.41 -109.65 4.83
CA GLN A 359 47.02 -108.34 5.01
C GLN A 359 46.95 -107.52 3.72
N ARG A 360 47.28 -108.14 2.57
CA ARG A 360 47.07 -107.50 1.25
C ARG A 360 45.60 -107.20 0.98
N ARG A 361 44.66 -107.99 1.51
CA ARG A 361 43.22 -107.72 1.43
C ARG A 361 42.79 -106.57 2.35
N ALA A 362 43.34 -106.50 3.56
CA ALA A 362 43.13 -105.40 4.50
C ALA A 362 43.68 -104.08 3.95
N GLU A 363 44.89 -104.08 3.39
CA GLU A 363 45.51 -102.93 2.73
C GLU A 363 44.70 -102.46 1.51
N ARG A 364 44.22 -103.38 0.67
CA ARG A 364 43.32 -103.04 -0.45
C ARG A 364 41.98 -102.48 0.02
N LEU A 365 41.42 -102.99 1.11
CA LEU A 365 40.18 -102.46 1.70
C LEU A 365 40.42 -101.08 2.32
N GLN A 366 41.54 -100.87 2.99
CA GLN A 366 41.93 -99.58 3.57
C GLN A 366 42.15 -98.52 2.49
N ALA A 367 42.88 -98.83 1.41
CA ALA A 367 43.04 -97.93 0.27
C ALA A 367 41.68 -97.57 -0.36
N ARG A 368 40.75 -98.53 -0.43
CA ARG A 368 39.40 -98.29 -0.96
C ARG A 368 38.53 -97.46 -0.01
N VAL A 369 38.71 -97.60 1.30
CA VAL A 369 38.07 -96.74 2.32
C VAL A 369 38.62 -95.32 2.22
N GLU A 370 39.93 -95.14 2.11
CA GLU A 370 40.58 -93.83 1.94
C GLU A 370 40.15 -93.14 0.63
N GLU A 371 39.99 -93.88 -0.46
CA GLU A 371 39.47 -93.35 -1.72
C GLU A 371 38.01 -92.89 -1.59
N VAL A 372 37.17 -93.67 -0.88
CA VAL A 372 35.76 -93.33 -0.65
C VAL A 372 35.61 -92.14 0.30
N THR A 373 36.41 -92.06 1.37
CA THR A 373 36.42 -90.91 2.29
C THR A 373 36.88 -89.65 1.57
N TYR A 374 37.92 -89.72 0.73
CA TYR A 374 38.34 -88.58 -0.09
C TYR A 374 37.23 -88.12 -1.07
N LYS A 375 36.54 -89.06 -1.73
CA LYS A 375 35.41 -88.74 -2.62
C LYS A 375 34.23 -88.12 -1.85
N LEU A 376 33.95 -88.57 -0.63
CA LEU A 376 32.94 -88.00 0.26
C LEU A 376 33.32 -86.60 0.72
N GLU A 377 34.55 -86.36 1.16
CA GLU A 377 35.03 -85.03 1.59
C GLU A 377 34.99 -84.03 0.43
N LYS A 378 35.34 -84.48 -0.79
CA LYS A 378 35.23 -83.66 -2.01
C LYS A 378 33.77 -83.34 -2.38
N LYS A 379 32.82 -84.26 -2.13
CA LYS A 379 31.39 -84.00 -2.32
C LYS A 379 30.84 -83.06 -1.23
N LYS A 380 31.25 -83.24 0.02
CA LYS A 380 30.88 -82.41 1.17
C LYS A 380 31.34 -80.96 0.96
N THR A 381 32.60 -80.74 0.63
CA THR A 381 33.12 -79.39 0.32
C THR A 381 32.43 -78.74 -0.89
N LYS A 382 32.09 -79.51 -1.94
CA LYS A 382 31.25 -79.01 -3.05
C LYS A 382 29.83 -78.61 -2.59
N MET A 383 29.20 -79.42 -1.73
CA MET A 383 27.88 -79.12 -1.18
C MET A 383 27.90 -77.90 -0.26
N GLU A 384 28.90 -77.78 0.64
CA GLU A 384 29.08 -76.61 1.50
C GLU A 384 29.28 -75.31 0.70
N LYS A 385 30.05 -75.36 -0.39
CA LYS A 385 30.19 -74.22 -1.31
C LYS A 385 28.85 -73.84 -1.96
N LYS A 386 28.06 -74.82 -2.41
CA LYS A 386 26.72 -74.58 -2.96
C LYS A 386 25.76 -73.98 -1.91
N VAL A 387 25.78 -74.49 -0.69
CA VAL A 387 24.96 -73.98 0.41
C VAL A 387 25.35 -72.54 0.76
N LYS A 388 26.65 -72.23 0.86
CA LYS A 388 27.13 -70.86 1.10
C LYS A 388 26.69 -69.89 0.00
N ALA A 389 26.75 -70.30 -1.27
CA ALA A 389 26.26 -69.48 -2.39
C ALA A 389 24.76 -69.21 -2.28
N LEU A 390 23.93 -70.24 -2.03
CA LEU A 390 22.48 -70.08 -1.87
C LEU A 390 22.10 -69.21 -0.65
N VAL A 391 22.85 -69.29 0.45
CA VAL A 391 22.63 -68.43 1.62
C VAL A 391 22.97 -66.97 1.30
N ASN A 392 24.04 -66.72 0.55
CA ASN A 392 24.41 -65.36 0.12
C ASN A 392 23.38 -64.78 -0.86
N ASP A 393 22.91 -65.56 -1.83
CA ASP A 393 21.84 -65.14 -2.75
C ASP A 393 20.55 -64.81 -2.01
N ARG A 394 20.17 -65.62 -1.01
CA ARG A 394 19.00 -65.36 -0.17
C ARG A 394 19.15 -64.10 0.67
N LYS A 395 20.34 -63.82 1.20
CA LYS A 395 20.63 -62.57 1.94
C LYS A 395 20.56 -61.35 1.02
N SER A 396 21.16 -61.45 -0.17
CA SER A 396 21.09 -60.43 -1.22
C SER A 396 19.63 -60.12 -1.59
N HIS A 397 18.84 -61.15 -1.93
CA HIS A 397 17.44 -60.99 -2.28
C HIS A 397 16.61 -60.39 -1.13
N LYS A 398 16.86 -60.79 0.12
CA LYS A 398 16.17 -60.22 1.28
C LYS A 398 16.50 -58.73 1.45
N SER A 399 17.76 -58.33 1.25
CA SER A 399 18.18 -56.93 1.32
C SER A 399 17.59 -56.05 0.20
N ALA A 400 17.49 -56.58 -1.02
CA ALA A 400 16.85 -55.90 -2.15
C ALA A 400 15.33 -55.72 -1.90
N CYS A 401 14.67 -56.75 -1.38
CA CYS A 401 13.24 -56.70 -1.06
C CYS A 401 12.94 -55.70 0.07
N THR A 402 13.80 -55.62 1.10
CA THR A 402 13.67 -54.59 2.15
C THR A 402 13.92 -53.18 1.64
N ARG A 403 14.86 -52.98 0.72
CA ARG A 403 15.06 -51.66 0.08
C ARG A 403 13.84 -51.25 -0.73
N TYR A 404 13.31 -52.16 -1.54
CA TYR A 404 12.10 -51.89 -2.33
C TYR A 404 10.89 -51.56 -1.43
N GLN A 405 10.70 -52.27 -0.31
CA GLN A 405 9.66 -51.93 0.67
C GLN A 405 9.87 -50.54 1.30
N GLN A 406 11.11 -50.17 1.63
CA GLN A 406 11.43 -48.85 2.16
C GLN A 406 11.19 -47.73 1.14
N GLU A 407 11.63 -47.93 -0.11
CA GLU A 407 11.39 -46.98 -1.21
C GLU A 407 9.89 -46.80 -1.47
N LEU A 408 9.12 -47.88 -1.49
CA LEU A 408 7.67 -47.82 -1.68
C LEU A 408 6.98 -47.08 -0.53
N MET A 409 7.38 -47.33 0.72
CA MET A 409 6.87 -46.61 1.90
C MET A 409 7.14 -45.11 1.81
N VAL A 410 8.37 -44.72 1.43
CA VAL A 410 8.76 -43.30 1.28
C VAL A 410 7.96 -42.65 0.14
N GLN A 411 7.74 -43.33 -0.98
CA GLN A 411 6.91 -42.81 -2.07
C GLN A 411 5.46 -42.60 -1.63
N LEU A 412 4.92 -43.50 -0.82
CA LEU A 412 3.54 -43.42 -0.31
C LEU A 412 3.37 -42.32 0.73
N GLU A 413 4.34 -42.15 1.64
CA GLU A 413 4.40 -41.02 2.58
C GLU A 413 4.50 -39.67 1.84
N ASN A 414 5.35 -39.59 0.82
CA ASN A 414 5.48 -38.38 -0.01
C ASN A 414 4.19 -38.07 -0.78
N ALA A 415 3.49 -39.09 -1.28
CA ALA A 415 2.21 -38.91 -1.95
C ALA A 415 1.13 -38.39 -0.98
N LEU A 416 1.05 -38.94 0.24
CA LEU A 416 0.13 -38.48 1.28
C LEU A 416 0.45 -37.05 1.74
N GLN A 417 1.72 -36.68 1.88
CA GLN A 417 2.11 -35.30 2.21
C GLN A 417 1.72 -34.32 1.10
N LYS A 418 1.93 -34.68 -0.18
CA LYS A 418 1.49 -33.86 -1.31
C LYS A 418 -0.03 -33.71 -1.36
N GLN A 419 -0.77 -34.79 -1.09
CA GLN A 419 -2.23 -34.74 -1.01
C GLN A 419 -2.70 -33.81 0.12
N HIS A 420 -2.13 -33.91 1.32
CA HIS A 420 -2.48 -33.01 2.42
C HIS A 420 -2.09 -31.55 2.15
N ALA A 421 -0.98 -31.30 1.45
CA ALA A 421 -0.63 -29.95 1.03
C ALA A 421 -1.67 -29.36 0.08
N ALA A 422 -2.11 -30.15 -0.92
CA ALA A 422 -3.17 -29.75 -1.85
C ALA A 422 -4.52 -29.52 -1.14
N GLU A 423 -4.88 -30.38 -0.18
CA GLU A 423 -6.11 -30.22 0.62
C GLU A 423 -6.10 -28.91 1.43
N ASN A 424 -4.96 -28.56 2.03
CA ASN A 424 -4.83 -27.29 2.77
C ASN A 424 -4.89 -26.08 1.83
N GLU A 425 -4.30 -26.17 0.63
CA GLU A 425 -4.36 -25.12 -0.38
C GLU A 425 -5.80 -24.90 -0.86
N VAL A 426 -6.53 -25.98 -1.15
CA VAL A 426 -7.96 -25.92 -1.51
C VAL A 426 -8.79 -25.32 -0.37
N ALA A 427 -8.57 -25.71 0.89
CA ALA A 427 -9.27 -25.13 2.02
C ALA A 427 -9.02 -23.61 2.16
N THR A 428 -7.78 -23.18 1.91
CA THR A 428 -7.42 -21.75 1.92
C THR A 428 -8.09 -20.98 0.78
N LEU A 429 -8.15 -21.58 -0.42
CA LEU A 429 -8.84 -21.00 -1.56
C LEU A 429 -10.35 -20.88 -1.33
N ILE A 430 -10.99 -21.87 -0.69
CA ILE A 430 -12.43 -21.81 -0.35
C ILE A 430 -12.72 -20.61 0.56
N VAL A 431 -11.91 -20.41 1.62
CA VAL A 431 -12.08 -19.24 2.51
C VAL A 431 -11.91 -17.93 1.75
N LYS A 432 -10.93 -17.87 0.84
CA LYS A 432 -10.69 -16.68 0.01
C LYS A 432 -11.85 -16.40 -0.96
N VAL A 433 -12.43 -17.45 -1.56
CA VAL A 433 -13.61 -17.32 -2.42
C VAL A 433 -14.81 -16.81 -1.62
N GLN A 434 -15.06 -17.35 -0.42
CA GLN A 434 -16.14 -16.87 0.45
C GLN A 434 -15.96 -15.39 0.84
N GLN A 435 -14.72 -14.97 1.12
CA GLN A 435 -14.44 -13.55 1.38
C GLN A 435 -14.73 -12.68 0.16
N LEU A 436 -14.28 -13.10 -1.04
CA LEU A 436 -14.54 -12.37 -2.28
C LEU A 436 -16.05 -12.30 -2.60
N GLU A 437 -16.79 -13.37 -2.34
CA GLU A 437 -18.26 -13.36 -2.50
C GLU A 437 -18.93 -12.37 -1.55
N SER A 438 -18.45 -12.29 -0.29
CA SER A 438 -18.91 -11.29 0.68
C SER A 438 -18.59 -9.86 0.23
N ASP A 439 -17.37 -9.63 -0.27
CA ASP A 439 -16.95 -8.31 -0.75
C ASP A 439 -17.77 -7.88 -1.99
N ILE A 440 -18.03 -8.82 -2.91
CA ILE A 440 -18.90 -8.58 -4.08
C ILE A 440 -20.33 -8.25 -3.63
N ALA A 441 -20.86 -8.93 -2.61
CA ALA A 441 -22.20 -8.64 -2.08
C ALA A 441 -22.26 -7.23 -1.46
N ALA A 442 -21.24 -6.83 -0.70
CA ALA A 442 -21.13 -5.48 -0.14
C ALA A 442 -21.07 -4.42 -1.25
N SER A 443 -20.20 -4.58 -2.25
CA SER A 443 -20.11 -3.64 -3.37
C SER A 443 -21.40 -3.53 -4.19
N ARG A 444 -22.16 -4.63 -4.34
CA ARG A 444 -23.49 -4.59 -4.98
C ARG A 444 -24.49 -3.77 -4.16
N SER A 445 -24.50 -3.93 -2.84
CA SER A 445 -25.36 -3.13 -1.96
C SER A 445 -25.02 -1.64 -2.01
N GLU A 446 -23.73 -1.29 -2.03
CA GLU A 446 -23.29 0.11 -2.19
C GLU A 446 -23.71 0.67 -3.56
N MET A 447 -23.59 -0.12 -4.62
CA MET A 447 -24.02 0.29 -5.96
C MET A 447 -25.53 0.54 -6.03
N GLU A 448 -26.35 -0.31 -5.41
CA GLU A 448 -27.80 -0.11 -5.32
C GLU A 448 -28.15 1.16 -4.53
N GLN A 449 -27.45 1.43 -3.43
CA GLN A 449 -27.63 2.65 -2.66
C GLN A 449 -27.29 3.89 -3.50
N MET A 450 -26.14 3.88 -4.18
CA MET A 450 -25.72 4.98 -5.06
C MET A 450 -26.71 5.19 -6.22
N GLN A 451 -27.25 4.13 -6.81
CA GLN A 451 -28.30 4.24 -7.82
C GLN A 451 -29.57 4.89 -7.26
N GLY A 452 -29.97 4.54 -6.03
CA GLY A 452 -31.09 5.17 -5.33
C GLY A 452 -30.87 6.66 -5.06
N GLU A 453 -29.67 7.05 -4.64
CA GLU A 453 -29.29 8.44 -4.45
C GLU A 453 -29.28 9.22 -5.77
N ASN A 454 -28.76 8.61 -6.84
CA ASN A 454 -28.72 9.22 -8.17
C ASN A 454 -30.13 9.46 -8.73
N ALA A 455 -31.05 8.50 -8.52
CA ALA A 455 -32.46 8.66 -8.90
C ALA A 455 -33.15 9.79 -8.10
N ARG A 456 -32.81 9.98 -6.82
CA ARG A 456 -33.30 11.11 -6.01
C ARG A 456 -32.76 12.45 -6.52
N LEU A 457 -31.47 12.51 -6.86
CA LEU A 457 -30.86 13.71 -7.44
C LEU A 457 -31.49 14.05 -8.78
N GLU A 458 -31.71 13.07 -9.66
CA GLU A 458 -32.36 13.28 -10.94
C GLU A 458 -33.78 13.83 -10.77
N LYS A 459 -34.52 13.34 -9.76
CA LYS A 459 -35.84 13.88 -9.40
C LYS A 459 -35.75 15.34 -8.96
N HIS A 460 -34.81 15.68 -8.08
CA HIS A 460 -34.61 17.06 -7.64
C HIS A 460 -34.18 17.99 -8.78
N CYS A 461 -33.33 17.53 -9.70
CA CYS A 461 -32.98 18.31 -10.89
C CYS A 461 -34.22 18.61 -11.76
N LYS A 462 -35.11 17.64 -11.95
CA LYS A 462 -36.38 17.85 -12.69
C LYS A 462 -37.32 18.83 -11.96
N GLU A 463 -37.41 18.73 -10.64
CA GLU A 463 -38.20 19.66 -9.82
C GLU A 463 -37.64 21.09 -9.90
N LEU A 464 -36.32 21.25 -9.81
CA LEU A 464 -35.64 22.54 -9.97
C LEU A 464 -35.84 23.12 -11.37
N GLN A 465 -35.72 22.31 -12.43
CA GLN A 465 -35.97 22.75 -13.80
C GLN A 465 -37.41 23.28 -13.95
N THR A 466 -38.39 22.57 -13.38
CA THR A 466 -39.80 23.02 -13.40
C THR A 466 -39.96 24.38 -12.69
N CYS A 467 -39.26 24.58 -11.57
CA CYS A 467 -39.25 25.86 -10.86
C CYS A 467 -38.63 26.99 -11.69
N ILE A 468 -37.52 26.71 -12.39
CA ILE A 468 -36.86 27.68 -13.27
C ILE A 468 -37.82 28.08 -14.40
N ASP A 469 -38.46 27.13 -15.07
CA ASP A 469 -39.41 27.40 -16.16
C ASP A 469 -40.60 28.26 -15.67
N MET A 470 -41.09 28.00 -14.45
CA MET A 470 -42.14 28.83 -13.82
C MET A 470 -41.66 30.26 -13.50
N LEU A 471 -40.41 30.42 -13.06
CA LEU A 471 -39.84 31.74 -12.80
C LEU A 471 -39.60 32.53 -14.08
N GLU A 472 -39.13 31.86 -15.14
CA GLU A 472 -38.94 32.47 -16.46
C GLU A 472 -40.27 32.95 -17.04
N THR A 473 -41.32 32.13 -16.97
CA THR A 473 -42.66 32.51 -17.44
C THR A 473 -43.24 33.67 -16.62
N ASN A 474 -43.07 33.68 -15.30
CA ASN A 474 -43.50 34.80 -14.45
C ASN A 474 -42.72 36.09 -14.75
N SER A 475 -41.41 36.00 -14.93
CA SER A 475 -40.56 37.14 -15.31
C SER A 475 -40.99 37.73 -16.66
N GLN A 476 -41.26 36.88 -17.64
CA GLN A 476 -41.77 37.31 -18.94
C GLN A 476 -43.13 38.00 -18.81
N SER A 477 -44.04 37.46 -18.00
CA SER A 477 -45.34 38.08 -17.75
C SER A 477 -45.22 39.46 -17.10
N LEU A 478 -44.33 39.63 -16.11
CA LEU A 478 -44.06 40.91 -15.48
C LEU A 478 -43.49 41.93 -16.47
N THR A 479 -42.57 41.50 -17.32
CA THR A 479 -41.98 42.34 -18.37
C THR A 479 -43.04 42.82 -19.37
N ASP A 480 -43.97 41.93 -19.74
CA ASP A 480 -45.10 42.26 -20.61
C ASP A 480 -46.07 43.25 -19.95
N GLN A 481 -46.36 43.06 -18.66
CA GLN A 481 -47.19 44.00 -17.89
C GLN A 481 -46.55 45.38 -17.79
N GLN A 482 -45.23 45.44 -17.54
CA GLN A 482 -44.48 46.69 -17.49
C GLN A 482 -44.55 47.42 -18.84
N ARG A 483 -44.31 46.72 -19.95
CA ARG A 483 -44.40 47.29 -21.31
C ARG A 483 -45.80 47.82 -21.63
N VAL A 484 -46.86 47.12 -21.20
CA VAL A 484 -48.24 47.61 -21.36
C VAL A 484 -48.49 48.86 -20.51
N ALA A 485 -47.94 48.93 -19.30
CA ALA A 485 -48.05 50.11 -18.45
C ALA A 485 -47.30 51.31 -19.04
N GLU A 486 -46.08 51.12 -19.52
CA GLU A 486 -45.28 52.14 -20.22
C GLU A 486 -46.03 52.69 -21.43
N SER A 487 -46.56 51.82 -22.30
CA SER A 487 -47.35 52.24 -23.46
C SER A 487 -48.59 53.07 -23.08
N LYS A 488 -49.26 52.74 -21.96
CA LYS A 488 -50.38 53.54 -21.44
C LYS A 488 -49.94 54.91 -20.97
N TYR A 489 -48.79 55.01 -20.28
CA TYR A 489 -48.25 56.30 -19.83
C TYR A 489 -47.84 57.17 -21.00
N ASP A 490 -47.15 56.62 -22.01
CA ASP A 490 -46.78 57.34 -23.22
C ASP A 490 -48.02 57.90 -23.94
N GLN A 491 -49.09 57.10 -24.02
CA GLN A 491 -50.33 57.54 -24.62
C GLN A 491 -51.04 58.64 -23.80
N GLN A 492 -50.97 58.59 -22.47
CA GLN A 492 -51.46 59.67 -21.62
C GLN A 492 -50.66 60.97 -21.80
N ILE A 493 -49.33 60.88 -21.85
CA ILE A 493 -48.44 62.01 -22.11
C ILE A 493 -48.80 62.64 -23.45
N TYR A 494 -48.88 61.83 -24.51
CA TYR A 494 -49.25 62.29 -25.85
C TYR A 494 -50.61 63.02 -25.86
N ASN A 495 -51.61 62.49 -25.16
CA ASN A 495 -52.93 63.14 -25.07
C ASN A 495 -52.87 64.48 -24.32
N ILE A 496 -52.09 64.57 -23.24
CA ILE A 496 -51.89 65.81 -22.47
C ILE A 496 -51.17 66.85 -23.34
N GLU A 497 -50.11 66.47 -24.03
CA GLU A 497 -49.36 67.33 -24.96
C GLU A 497 -50.26 67.85 -26.08
N GLN A 498 -51.05 66.98 -26.71
CA GLN A 498 -51.98 67.37 -27.76
C GLN A 498 -53.04 68.35 -27.24
N SER A 499 -53.61 68.10 -26.06
CA SER A 499 -54.60 68.99 -25.45
C SER A 499 -54.01 70.36 -25.07
N SER A 500 -52.75 70.39 -24.63
CA SER A 500 -52.03 71.60 -24.26
C SER A 500 -51.67 72.42 -25.50
N ALA A 501 -51.22 71.77 -26.57
CA ALA A 501 -50.97 72.40 -27.86
C ALA A 501 -52.25 73.06 -28.43
N ARG A 502 -53.39 72.38 -28.36
CA ARG A 502 -54.68 72.95 -28.78
C ARG A 502 -55.04 74.21 -27.98
N LYS A 503 -54.92 74.16 -26.65
CA LYS A 503 -55.18 75.31 -25.77
C LYS A 503 -54.25 76.50 -26.06
N LEU A 504 -52.98 76.24 -26.38
CA LEU A 504 -52.03 77.28 -26.77
C LEU A 504 -52.45 77.96 -28.08
N ILE A 505 -52.78 77.17 -29.11
CA ILE A 505 -53.26 77.69 -30.40
C ILE A 505 -54.55 78.51 -30.22
N GLU A 506 -55.51 78.02 -29.43
CA GLU A 506 -56.75 78.76 -29.14
C GLU A 506 -56.47 80.08 -28.41
N ARG A 507 -55.54 80.08 -27.45
CA ARG A 507 -55.13 81.29 -26.72
C ARG A 507 -54.42 82.30 -27.64
N GLU A 508 -53.54 81.83 -28.52
CA GLU A 508 -52.89 82.66 -29.52
C GLU A 508 -53.92 83.28 -30.48
N ALA A 509 -54.88 82.50 -30.97
CA ALA A 509 -55.97 82.99 -31.82
C ALA A 509 -56.86 84.03 -31.11
N HIS A 510 -57.10 83.86 -29.81
CA HIS A 510 -57.83 84.85 -29.02
C HIS A 510 -57.03 86.15 -28.86
N LEU A 511 -55.72 86.06 -28.59
CA LEU A 511 -54.85 87.22 -28.48
C LEU A 511 -54.76 87.98 -29.82
N THR A 512 -54.61 87.29 -30.95
CA THR A 512 -54.61 87.93 -32.27
C THR A 512 -55.94 88.63 -32.55
N ALA A 513 -57.07 88.01 -32.26
CA ALA A 513 -58.39 88.65 -32.38
C ALA A 513 -58.52 89.89 -31.47
N GLU A 514 -57.96 89.86 -30.25
CA GLU A 514 -57.95 91.03 -29.36
C GLU A 514 -57.05 92.15 -29.90
N HIS A 515 -55.88 91.81 -30.43
CA HIS A 515 -54.97 92.74 -31.10
C HIS A 515 -55.62 93.38 -32.33
N GLU A 516 -56.29 92.61 -33.18
CA GLU A 516 -57.06 93.10 -34.32
C GLU A 516 -58.19 94.03 -33.88
N ARG A 517 -58.92 93.68 -32.82
CA ARG A 517 -59.97 94.54 -32.26
C ARG A 517 -59.40 95.86 -31.77
N LYS A 518 -58.29 95.83 -31.01
CA LYS A 518 -57.61 97.05 -30.54
C LYS A 518 -57.09 97.90 -31.70
N MET A 519 -56.52 97.27 -32.71
CA MET A 519 -56.05 97.93 -33.93
C MET A 519 -57.21 98.58 -34.70
N LYS A 520 -58.35 97.89 -34.81
CA LYS A 520 -59.56 98.43 -35.42
C LYS A 520 -60.09 99.65 -34.66
N ILE A 521 -60.17 99.59 -33.33
CA ILE A 521 -60.55 100.74 -32.49
C ILE A 521 -59.57 101.90 -32.68
N MET A 522 -58.26 101.63 -32.75
CA MET A 522 -57.24 102.64 -32.99
C MET A 522 -57.41 103.29 -34.37
N MET A 523 -57.62 102.50 -35.43
CA MET A 523 -57.88 102.99 -36.79
C MET A 523 -59.18 103.80 -36.87
N GLU A 524 -60.25 103.38 -36.20
CA GLU A 524 -61.52 104.12 -36.11
C GLU A 524 -61.34 105.45 -35.36
N ARG A 525 -60.58 105.47 -34.25
CA ARG A 525 -60.23 106.73 -33.58
C ARG A 525 -59.43 107.66 -34.49
N HIS A 526 -58.39 107.14 -35.14
CA HIS A 526 -57.57 107.90 -36.07
C HIS A 526 -58.38 108.42 -37.28
N SER A 527 -59.30 107.62 -37.81
CA SER A 527 -60.18 108.07 -38.91
C SER A 527 -61.16 109.15 -38.45
N THR A 528 -61.70 109.06 -37.23
CA THR A 528 -62.52 110.14 -36.65
C THR A 528 -61.72 111.41 -36.37
N GLU A 529 -60.45 111.30 -35.92
CA GLU A 529 -59.54 112.43 -35.74
C GLU A 529 -59.18 113.10 -37.08
N LEU A 530 -58.96 112.31 -38.14
CA LEU A 530 -58.75 112.83 -39.50
C LEU A 530 -59.99 113.54 -40.03
N PHE A 531 -61.19 113.00 -39.79
CA PHE A 531 -62.47 113.66 -40.14
C PHE A 531 -62.66 114.99 -39.38
N GLN A 532 -62.27 115.06 -38.10
CA GLN A 532 -62.26 116.31 -37.33
C GLN A 532 -61.25 117.31 -37.91
N ARG A 533 -60.07 116.85 -38.36
CA ARG A 533 -59.08 117.71 -39.03
C ARG A 533 -59.50 118.16 -40.43
N THR A 534 -60.28 117.37 -41.17
CA THR A 534 -60.81 117.76 -42.49
C THR A 534 -62.07 118.65 -42.40
N GLY A 535 -62.77 118.66 -41.26
CA GLY A 535 -63.90 119.56 -40.99
C GLY A 535 -63.51 121.00 -40.61
N MET A 536 -62.23 121.27 -40.29
CA MET A 536 -61.78 122.58 -39.80
C MET A 536 -60.72 123.29 -40.66
N ASN A 537 -60.49 122.88 -41.92
CA ASN A 537 -59.65 123.65 -42.85
C ASN A 537 -60.25 123.64 -44.26
N LYS A 538 -61.11 124.63 -44.53
CA LYS A 538 -61.36 125.17 -45.88
C LYS A 538 -60.43 126.36 -46.08
N ASP A 539 -59.93 126.47 -47.30
CA ASP A 539 -59.15 127.58 -47.88
C ASP A 539 -57.62 127.52 -47.68
N ALA A 540 -56.91 126.96 -48.66
CA ALA A 540 -56.02 127.73 -49.56
C ALA A 540 -55.26 126.82 -50.53
N ASP A 541 -55.25 127.26 -51.79
CA ASP A 541 -54.62 126.71 -52.99
C ASP A 541 -53.11 126.44 -52.89
N MET A 542 -52.64 125.45 -53.66
CA MET A 542 -51.73 125.63 -54.83
C MET A 542 -51.04 124.30 -55.21
N THR A 543 -51.20 123.93 -56.48
CA THR A 543 -50.59 122.82 -57.26
C THR A 543 -49.09 123.07 -57.60
N PRO A 544 -48.38 122.25 -58.43
CA PRO A 544 -48.21 120.79 -58.56
C PRO A 544 -46.71 120.35 -58.72
N HIS A 545 -46.48 119.03 -58.90
CA HIS A 545 -45.37 118.34 -59.61
C HIS A 545 -44.51 117.31 -58.82
N SER A 546 -44.55 116.10 -59.38
CA SER A 546 -43.62 114.98 -59.52
C SER A 546 -42.22 114.94 -58.89
N SER A 547 -41.83 113.69 -58.59
CA SER A 547 -40.53 113.02 -58.83
C SER A 547 -39.53 112.79 -57.68
N SER A 548 -39.25 111.49 -57.48
CA SER A 548 -37.93 110.86 -57.32
C SER A 548 -37.10 111.03 -56.03
N SER A 549 -36.69 109.86 -55.53
CA SER A 549 -35.32 109.51 -55.12
C SER A 549 -34.72 110.00 -53.80
N LEU A 550 -34.41 108.99 -52.98
CA LEU A 550 -33.10 108.68 -52.39
C LEU A 550 -32.48 109.58 -51.30
N SER A 551 -31.82 108.84 -50.40
CA SER A 551 -30.84 109.25 -49.38
C SER A 551 -31.46 109.88 -48.13
N SER A 552 -30.92 109.76 -46.92
CA SER A 552 -29.87 108.95 -46.32
C SER A 552 -29.75 109.54 -44.92
N ILE A 553 -30.04 108.78 -43.85
CA ILE A 553 -29.36 109.04 -42.57
C ILE A 553 -28.86 107.69 -42.07
N ALA A 554 -27.54 107.60 -42.11
CA ALA A 554 -26.74 106.56 -41.51
C ALA A 554 -27.05 106.45 -40.02
N SER A 555 -27.21 105.23 -39.55
CA SER A 555 -26.84 104.84 -38.19
C SER A 555 -26.18 103.47 -38.29
N THR A 556 -24.88 103.58 -38.54
CA THR A 556 -23.82 102.67 -38.16
C THR A 556 -24.02 102.09 -36.75
N ILE A 557 -23.67 100.79 -36.63
CA ILE A 557 -23.28 100.06 -35.43
C ILE A 557 -24.45 99.59 -34.53
N SER A 558 -24.85 98.33 -34.70
CA SER A 558 -24.71 97.34 -33.62
C SER A 558 -24.75 95.95 -34.23
N ASP A 559 -23.65 95.27 -33.98
CA ASP A 559 -23.23 93.94 -34.38
C ASP A 559 -24.34 92.89 -34.49
N ALA A 560 -24.40 92.29 -35.67
CA ALA A 560 -24.75 90.89 -35.77
C ALA A 560 -23.62 90.10 -35.10
N ASP A 561 -23.84 89.62 -33.88
CA ASP A 561 -22.93 88.71 -33.20
C ASP A 561 -22.75 87.44 -34.05
N PRO A 562 -21.58 87.22 -34.66
CA PRO A 562 -21.22 85.95 -35.22
C PRO A 562 -20.73 85.12 -34.03
N TYR A 563 -21.48 84.10 -33.65
CA TYR A 563 -20.96 83.01 -32.83
C TYR A 563 -19.54 82.66 -33.30
N PRO A 564 -18.50 82.77 -32.47
CA PRO A 564 -17.19 82.29 -32.86
C PRO A 564 -17.32 80.76 -32.92
N GLN A 565 -17.32 80.20 -34.14
CA GLN A 565 -16.89 78.82 -34.31
C GLN A 565 -15.45 78.74 -33.79
N GLN A 566 -15.32 78.35 -32.53
CA GLN A 566 -14.06 77.86 -31.98
C GLN A 566 -13.65 76.69 -32.88
N SER A 567 -12.54 76.82 -33.60
CA SER A 567 -12.04 75.70 -34.40
C SER A 567 -11.77 74.52 -33.45
N ILE A 568 -11.95 73.30 -33.96
CA ILE A 568 -11.65 72.05 -33.22
C ILE A 568 -10.25 72.10 -32.60
N ASP A 569 -9.29 72.78 -33.25
CA ASP A 569 -7.93 72.96 -32.74
C ASP A 569 -7.87 73.86 -31.48
N GLN A 570 -8.80 74.81 -31.29
CA GLN A 570 -8.89 75.61 -30.06
C GLN A 570 -9.52 74.83 -28.90
N LEU A 571 -10.43 73.89 -29.18
CA LEU A 571 -10.96 72.97 -28.18
C LEU A 571 -9.91 71.93 -27.75
N ASP A 572 -9.12 71.41 -28.69
CA ASP A 572 -8.00 70.50 -28.38
C ASP A 572 -6.86 71.22 -27.64
N ALA A 573 -6.62 72.50 -27.92
CA ALA A 573 -5.69 73.33 -27.15
C ALA A 573 -6.19 73.60 -25.73
N LEU A 574 -7.51 73.78 -25.52
CA LEU A 574 -8.12 73.95 -24.21
C LEU A 574 -8.15 72.65 -23.39
N ILE A 575 -8.37 71.50 -24.04
CA ILE A 575 -8.27 70.18 -23.41
C ILE A 575 -6.81 69.89 -23.02
N SER A 576 -5.86 70.11 -23.93
CA SER A 576 -4.43 69.99 -23.66
C SER A 576 -3.90 70.97 -22.60
N SER A 577 -4.56 72.13 -22.44
CA SER A 577 -4.25 73.13 -21.42
C SER A 577 -4.81 72.74 -20.05
N LYS A 578 -6.04 72.21 -19.99
CA LYS A 578 -6.64 71.66 -18.76
C LYS A 578 -5.92 70.39 -18.30
N GLU A 579 -5.59 69.46 -19.20
CA GLU A 579 -4.83 68.25 -18.86
C GLU A 579 -3.41 68.58 -18.36
N ARG A 580 -2.76 69.61 -18.93
CA ARG A 580 -1.48 70.12 -18.41
C ARG A 580 -1.62 70.85 -17.06
N GLN A 581 -2.75 71.49 -16.77
CA GLN A 581 -3.03 72.05 -15.45
C GLN A 581 -3.22 70.96 -14.40
N TYR A 582 -3.97 69.90 -14.69
CA TYR A 582 -4.14 68.75 -13.77
C TYR A 582 -2.84 67.95 -13.58
N ALA A 583 -2.01 67.82 -14.62
CA ALA A 583 -0.69 67.18 -14.51
C ALA A 583 0.33 68.00 -13.70
N ARG A 584 0.16 69.33 -13.62
CA ARG A 584 1.00 70.23 -12.80
C ARG A 584 0.51 70.36 -11.36
N SER A 585 -0.78 70.15 -11.10
CA SER A 585 -1.32 70.02 -9.73
C SER A 585 -0.88 68.73 -9.03
N ALA A 586 -0.44 67.71 -9.79
CA ALA A 586 0.02 66.42 -9.27
C ALA A 586 1.53 66.36 -8.93
N LYS A 587 2.31 67.43 -9.17
CA LYS A 587 3.74 67.51 -8.81
C LYS A 587 4.01 68.77 -7.99
N GLY A 588 3.84 68.62 -6.67
CA GLY A 588 4.04 69.69 -5.68
C GLY A 588 5.51 69.99 -5.35
N THR A 589 5.70 71.10 -4.64
CA THR A 589 6.79 71.44 -3.70
C THR A 589 6.40 72.77 -2.98
N PRO A 590 6.97 73.12 -1.80
CA PRO A 590 6.84 72.47 -0.48
C PRO A 590 6.40 73.48 0.64
N SER A 591 6.25 72.96 1.87
CA SER A 591 6.28 73.66 3.19
C SER A 591 4.96 73.67 3.99
N PRO A 592 4.98 73.75 5.35
CA PRO A 592 5.67 72.89 6.31
C PRO A 592 4.70 72.30 7.38
N ALA A 593 5.29 71.49 8.27
CA ALA A 593 4.77 71.07 9.59
C ALA A 593 3.96 69.75 9.67
N ALA A 594 4.68 68.74 10.19
CA ALA A 594 4.25 67.77 11.20
C ALA A 594 3.30 66.63 10.78
N LYS A 595 3.90 65.49 10.39
CA LYS A 595 4.07 64.30 11.26
C LYS A 595 4.65 63.15 10.44
N LYS A 596 5.57 62.41 11.07
CA LYS A 596 6.37 61.30 10.51
C LYS A 596 5.49 60.28 9.78
N ARG A 597 5.71 60.09 8.47
CA ARG A 597 5.22 58.96 7.66
C ARG A 597 6.41 58.12 7.20
N PRO A 598 6.28 56.77 7.18
CA PRO A 598 7.36 55.87 6.79
C PRO A 598 7.55 55.86 5.26
N SER A 599 8.76 55.50 4.86
CA SER A 599 9.40 55.63 3.55
C SER A 599 8.70 54.93 2.37
N SER A 600 8.42 55.70 1.30
CA SER A 600 7.94 55.18 0.00
C SER A 600 8.98 54.29 -0.72
N ALA A 601 10.28 54.50 -0.45
CA ALA A 601 11.35 53.64 -0.98
C ALA A 601 11.25 52.17 -0.52
N ARG A 602 10.62 51.91 0.64
CA ARG A 602 10.36 50.54 1.11
C ARG A 602 9.18 49.87 0.38
N GLN A 603 8.26 50.64 -0.20
CA GLN A 603 7.13 50.07 -0.94
C GLN A 603 7.53 49.68 -2.37
N GLU A 604 8.37 50.47 -3.04
CA GLU A 604 8.94 50.09 -4.35
C GLU A 604 9.86 48.87 -4.24
N GLN A 605 10.72 48.79 -3.23
CA GLN A 605 11.55 47.59 -2.99
C GLN A 605 10.68 46.35 -2.74
N LYS A 606 9.61 46.47 -1.95
CA LYS A 606 8.67 45.37 -1.72
C LYS A 606 7.94 44.94 -2.99
N PHE A 607 7.60 45.88 -3.87
CA PHE A 607 6.95 45.56 -5.14
C PHE A 607 7.90 44.80 -6.08
N VAL A 608 9.16 45.25 -6.19
CA VAL A 608 10.19 44.56 -6.96
C VAL A 608 10.50 43.17 -6.38
N GLU A 609 10.56 43.04 -5.05
CA GLU A 609 10.71 41.73 -4.38
C GLU A 609 9.50 40.82 -4.60
N LEU A 610 8.28 41.35 -4.58
CA LEU A 610 7.06 40.59 -4.91
C LEU A 610 7.06 40.13 -6.36
N GLN A 611 7.43 41.00 -7.29
CA GLN A 611 7.52 40.67 -8.71
C GLN A 611 8.59 39.60 -8.97
N LYS A 612 9.73 39.67 -8.27
CA LYS A 612 10.78 38.65 -8.30
C LYS A 612 10.28 37.31 -7.74
N LYS A 613 9.59 37.33 -6.59
CA LYS A 613 8.99 36.11 -6.00
C LYS A 613 7.89 35.51 -6.88
N MET A 614 7.13 36.34 -7.59
CA MET A 614 6.10 35.87 -8.53
C MET A 614 6.76 35.17 -9.73
N ALA A 615 7.85 35.74 -10.27
CA ALA A 615 8.64 35.11 -11.32
C ALA A 615 9.29 33.79 -10.86
N GLU A 616 9.84 33.74 -9.65
CA GLU A 616 10.40 32.53 -9.03
C GLU A 616 9.33 31.45 -8.83
N LEU A 617 8.13 31.81 -8.35
CA LEU A 617 7.00 30.87 -8.21
C LEU A 617 6.52 30.35 -9.56
N THR A 618 6.51 31.18 -10.60
CA THR A 618 6.09 30.79 -11.95
C THR A 618 7.10 29.81 -12.55
N HIS A 619 8.40 30.06 -12.34
CA HIS A 619 9.45 29.14 -12.75
C HIS A 619 9.41 27.82 -11.97
N ALA A 620 9.18 27.86 -10.66
CA ALA A 620 9.04 26.67 -9.83
C ALA A 620 7.83 25.81 -10.24
N LEU A 621 6.70 26.44 -10.58
CA LEU A 621 5.53 25.74 -11.12
C LEU A 621 5.82 25.10 -12.48
N ALA A 622 6.55 25.78 -13.37
CA ALA A 622 6.95 25.21 -14.65
C ALA A 622 7.84 23.96 -14.47
N VAL A 623 8.83 24.03 -13.57
CA VAL A 623 9.71 22.89 -13.25
C VAL A 623 8.93 21.76 -12.58
N ALA A 624 7.99 22.07 -11.69
CA ALA A 624 7.14 21.06 -11.06
C ALA A 624 6.27 20.32 -12.10
N ASN A 625 5.69 21.05 -13.05
CA ASN A 625 4.91 20.46 -14.13
C ASN A 625 5.79 19.58 -15.04
N GLU A 626 7.01 20.01 -15.36
CA GLU A 626 7.97 19.21 -16.13
C GLU A 626 8.34 17.91 -15.40
N GLN A 627 8.60 17.99 -14.08
CA GLN A 627 8.86 16.81 -13.26
C GLN A 627 7.65 15.87 -13.17
N GLU A 628 6.44 16.39 -13.09
CA GLU A 628 5.21 15.59 -13.13
C GLU A 628 5.05 14.87 -14.48
N THR A 629 5.32 15.55 -15.59
CA THR A 629 5.26 14.93 -16.93
C THR A 629 6.31 13.82 -17.09
N LEU A 630 7.55 14.05 -16.64
CA LEU A 630 8.60 13.02 -16.69
C LEU A 630 8.28 11.83 -15.79
N ALA A 631 7.69 12.06 -14.61
CA ALA A 631 7.26 10.99 -13.72
C ALA A 631 6.12 10.15 -14.33
N LYS A 632 5.15 10.79 -15.01
CA LYS A 632 4.08 10.10 -15.74
C LYS A 632 4.61 9.26 -16.90
N GLU A 633 5.56 9.78 -17.68
CA GLU A 633 6.20 9.03 -18.76
C GLU A 633 6.96 7.81 -18.24
N GLN A 634 7.72 7.95 -17.14
CA GLN A 634 8.43 6.82 -16.51
C GLN A 634 7.45 5.76 -15.98
N ALA A 635 6.36 6.17 -15.35
CA ALA A 635 5.33 5.25 -14.87
C ALA A 635 4.66 4.49 -16.02
N GLN A 636 4.37 5.17 -17.14
CA GLN A 636 3.80 4.55 -18.33
C GLN A 636 4.77 3.55 -18.98
N LYS A 637 6.06 3.89 -19.05
CA LYS A 637 7.10 2.98 -19.57
C LYS A 637 7.23 1.72 -18.72
N LEU A 638 7.24 1.85 -17.39
CA LEU A 638 7.26 0.71 -16.47
C LEU A 638 6.02 -0.18 -16.58
N LEU A 639 4.83 0.41 -16.80
CA LEU A 639 3.61 -0.35 -17.06
C LEU A 639 3.70 -1.13 -18.37
N GLN A 640 4.23 -0.51 -19.43
CA GLN A 640 4.43 -1.15 -20.72
C GLN A 640 5.44 -2.32 -20.62
N GLU A 641 6.58 -2.12 -19.94
CA GLU A 641 7.57 -3.19 -19.70
C GLU A 641 6.97 -4.35 -18.89
N ARG A 642 6.13 -4.07 -17.89
CA ARG A 642 5.39 -5.11 -17.16
C ARG A 642 4.42 -5.87 -18.05
N GLN A 643 3.71 -5.17 -18.92
CA GLN A 643 2.75 -5.78 -19.83
C GLN A 643 3.45 -6.67 -20.86
N GLU A 644 4.58 -6.21 -21.42
CA GLU A 644 5.43 -7.02 -22.30
C GLU A 644 5.98 -8.26 -21.59
N SER A 645 6.43 -8.13 -20.34
CA SER A 645 6.87 -9.27 -19.53
C SER A 645 5.75 -10.28 -19.25
N PHE A 646 4.53 -9.79 -19.02
CA PHE A 646 3.35 -10.64 -18.82
C PHE A 646 3.02 -11.43 -20.10
N VAL A 647 3.01 -10.76 -21.26
CA VAL A 647 2.79 -11.40 -22.56
C VAL A 647 3.86 -12.44 -22.87
N GLN A 648 5.14 -12.15 -22.58
CA GLN A 648 6.22 -13.13 -22.73
C GLN A 648 6.03 -14.35 -21.83
N ARG A 649 5.62 -14.15 -20.57
CA ARG A 649 5.36 -15.24 -19.64
C ARG A 649 4.20 -16.13 -20.11
N ASP A 650 3.12 -15.52 -20.59
CA ASP A 650 1.97 -16.25 -21.12
C ASP A 650 2.35 -17.04 -22.37
N HIS A 651 3.14 -16.45 -23.27
CA HIS A 651 3.66 -17.16 -24.44
C HIS A 651 4.52 -18.38 -24.08
N LEU A 652 5.41 -18.24 -23.09
CA LEU A 652 6.23 -19.36 -22.59
C LEU A 652 5.38 -20.45 -21.93
N LEU A 653 4.29 -20.08 -21.26
CA LEU A 653 3.35 -21.04 -20.67
C LEU A 653 2.58 -21.80 -21.76
N GLU A 654 2.17 -21.12 -22.83
CA GLU A 654 1.56 -21.77 -24.00
C GLU A 654 2.53 -22.74 -24.69
N GLU A 655 3.79 -22.35 -24.91
CA GLU A 655 4.81 -23.24 -25.45
C GLU A 655 5.05 -24.45 -24.55
N MET A 656 5.17 -24.24 -23.23
CA MET A 656 5.35 -25.34 -22.28
C MET A 656 4.15 -26.30 -22.30
N ASN A 657 2.92 -25.79 -22.38
CA ASN A 657 1.72 -26.62 -22.49
C ASN A 657 1.69 -27.40 -23.80
N ARG A 658 2.09 -26.77 -24.92
CA ARG A 658 2.23 -27.44 -26.21
C ARG A 658 3.26 -28.57 -26.14
N LEU A 659 4.44 -28.32 -25.57
CA LEU A 659 5.48 -29.35 -25.39
C LEU A 659 5.02 -30.48 -24.48
N LYS A 660 4.25 -30.20 -23.42
CA LYS A 660 3.64 -31.24 -22.59
C LYS A 660 2.66 -32.11 -23.38
N GLN A 661 1.85 -31.52 -24.25
CA GLN A 661 0.95 -32.29 -25.14
C GLN A 661 1.72 -33.15 -26.14
N GLU A 662 2.77 -32.61 -26.76
CA GLU A 662 3.66 -33.36 -27.67
C GLU A 662 4.38 -34.51 -26.93
N ASN A 663 4.85 -34.28 -25.70
CA ASN A 663 5.52 -35.32 -24.91
C ASN A 663 4.52 -36.40 -24.45
N TRP A 664 3.30 -36.00 -24.11
CA TRP A 664 2.23 -36.94 -23.80
C TRP A 664 1.85 -37.79 -25.01
N SER A 665 1.73 -37.20 -26.19
CA SER A 665 1.43 -37.94 -27.42
C SER A 665 2.57 -38.88 -27.81
N LEU A 666 3.83 -38.46 -27.69
CA LEU A 666 5.00 -39.32 -27.90
C LEU A 666 5.05 -40.48 -26.90
N SER A 667 4.78 -40.22 -25.62
CA SER A 667 4.70 -41.26 -24.59
C SER A 667 3.60 -42.28 -24.90
N LEU A 668 2.45 -41.81 -25.39
CA LEU A 668 1.35 -42.67 -25.82
C LEU A 668 1.76 -43.54 -27.02
N VAL A 669 2.40 -42.95 -28.02
CA VAL A 669 2.92 -43.67 -29.20
C VAL A 669 3.93 -44.73 -28.78
N LEU A 670 4.89 -44.38 -27.92
CA LEU A 670 5.88 -45.33 -27.38
C LEU A 670 5.19 -46.51 -26.68
N GLN A 671 4.23 -46.24 -25.80
CA GLN A 671 3.53 -47.27 -25.06
C GLN A 671 2.70 -48.20 -25.97
N VAL A 672 2.14 -47.67 -27.06
CA VAL A 672 1.44 -48.47 -28.09
C VAL A 672 2.44 -49.30 -28.88
N THR A 673 3.59 -48.75 -29.29
CA THR A 673 4.62 -49.49 -30.02
C THR A 673 5.27 -50.58 -29.17
N GLU A 674 5.52 -50.34 -27.89
CA GLU A 674 6.03 -51.36 -26.95
C GLU A 674 5.03 -52.50 -26.77
N ARG A 675 3.73 -52.19 -26.67
CA ARG A 675 2.69 -53.22 -26.62
C ARG A 675 2.57 -54.02 -27.91
N GLN A 676 2.84 -53.42 -29.07
CA GLN A 676 2.81 -54.11 -30.36
C GLN A 676 4.05 -54.97 -30.61
N GLN A 677 5.22 -54.60 -30.06
CA GLN A 677 6.45 -55.41 -30.16
C GLN A 677 6.53 -56.53 -29.11
N GLY A 678 5.74 -56.44 -28.03
CA GLY A 678 5.62 -57.48 -27.00
C GLY A 678 4.59 -58.57 -27.31
N MET A 679 3.90 -58.50 -28.45
CA MET A 679 3.10 -59.58 -29.04
C MET A 679 3.86 -60.19 -30.22
#